data_AF-A0A8H6EN70-F1
#
_entry.id   AF-A0A8H6EN70-F1
#
_cell.length_a   1.000
_cell.length_b   1.000
_cell.length_c   1.000
_cell.angle_alpha   90.00
_cell.angle_beta   90.00
_cell.angle_gamma   90.00
#
_symmetry.space_group_name_H-M   'P 1'
#
loop_
_entity.id
_entity.type
_entity.pdbx_description
1 polymer ?
#
loop_
_entity_poly.entity_id
_entity_poly.type
_entity_poly.pdbx_seq_one_letter_code
_entity_poly.pdbx_strand_id
1 'polypeptide(L)'
;MSESLNVIALVSGGKDSFFSILHCIQHGHKIVALGNLHPPLTEPQTEESDGIHKDENDLNSFMYQTVGHTIIPLYEEALGIPLYRQAIVGSAVQTGTSYDHADLTSSGAEEWVEKKNNTDGDETESLVPLLQRIKDAHPEANALSTGAILSTYQRTRVESVAIRLGLVPLSFLWQYPILPPGMQISLLQDMQAVGLDARIIKVASGGLDESFLWENVASEKGMRRVERAMKRFSIDGDGAVLGEGGEFETLVVDGPSWLFKKRILVETEDTRIVREGGGSAWIQISKASLVDKESIESKEISCRVPALLDQRSSEILSALDKNDHSYDLSTSSTPGSGSLASPTWELKPSSNNGIEGGNMIHWTIIPESAPCSSILDEAKSVVESIKARLNQASLKTTDIVSTMIMLRSMEDFTTINKIYGTLFPHPNPPSRVTISCGSSMPLNTSLIIHLTLHIPSATSSPRKALHVQSRSYWAPANIGPYSQASSLPSSLSSSQTLTIAGQIPLIPHNMLLPTSSPSSSLPFHMSTILSLQHLLRIADATSIKWFTSACIYIPTSSPSPSSASILSKIAYQAWKHIHALPPQDSDHDSDAEPRDLWEEKFRYSNTAPLSTEHTTTAYPAHDILQTDAPTIPPFWTAEVDSLPRGSEVEWHAHVGVNNIETHEHRDNSLTTSSTRHTVLTFPYDAIPASDDLKDDYSNRGLIHLVYVDTSLVDVNKLLSAGWEGKGVIPCKSLWDGEGRRLSTVIVFWGDAR
;
A
#
# COMPACT_ATOMS: atom_id res chain seq x y z
N MET A 1 -17.27 5.14 14.87
CA MET A 1 -17.33 3.70 14.55
C MET A 1 -17.43 3.58 13.04
N SER A 2 -16.62 2.74 12.39
CA SER A 2 -16.77 2.46 10.97
C SER A 2 -18.13 1.82 10.71
N GLU A 3 -18.74 2.12 9.56
CA GLU A 3 -19.97 1.46 9.14
C GLU A 3 -19.75 -0.06 9.05
N SER A 4 -20.71 -0.82 9.58
CA SER A 4 -20.75 -2.28 9.45
C SER A 4 -20.97 -2.64 7.98
N LEU A 5 -20.10 -3.48 7.42
CA LEU A 5 -20.17 -3.95 6.04
C LEU A 5 -20.91 -5.30 5.98
N ASN A 6 -21.59 -5.55 4.86
CA ASN A 6 -22.17 -6.84 4.51
C ASN A 6 -21.22 -7.54 3.53
N VAL A 7 -20.55 -8.56 4.02
CA VAL A 7 -19.36 -9.15 3.40
C VAL A 7 -19.71 -10.48 2.73
N ILE A 8 -19.28 -10.60 1.48
CA ILE A 8 -19.13 -11.89 0.80
C ILE A 8 -17.75 -12.43 1.16
N ALA A 9 -17.67 -13.61 1.76
CA ALA A 9 -16.38 -14.23 2.10
C ALA A 9 -15.97 -15.25 1.03
N LEU A 10 -14.82 -15.04 0.38
CA LEU A 10 -14.24 -16.05 -0.49
C LEU A 10 -13.65 -17.18 0.36
N VAL A 11 -14.14 -18.40 0.17
CA VAL A 11 -13.71 -19.58 0.91
C VAL A 11 -13.07 -20.60 -0.02
N SER A 12 -11.87 -21.02 0.33
CA SER A 12 -11.16 -22.12 -0.33
C SER A 12 -11.22 -23.43 0.47
N GLY A 13 -11.66 -23.35 1.73
CA GLY A 13 -11.52 -24.42 2.72
C GLY A 13 -10.25 -24.27 3.57
N GLY A 14 -9.26 -23.51 3.12
CA GLY A 14 -8.00 -23.29 3.83
C GLY A 14 -8.12 -22.38 5.04
N LYS A 15 -7.12 -22.50 5.94
CA LYS A 15 -6.99 -21.75 7.20
C LYS A 15 -7.16 -20.23 7.02
N ASP A 16 -6.65 -19.68 5.93
CA ASP A 16 -6.54 -18.23 5.75
C ASP A 16 -7.89 -17.61 5.42
N SER A 17 -8.69 -18.28 4.59
CA SER A 17 -10.05 -17.83 4.26
C SER A 17 -10.94 -17.76 5.51
N PHE A 18 -10.83 -18.73 6.41
CA PHE A 18 -11.58 -18.76 7.66
C PHE A 18 -11.08 -17.76 8.69
N PHE A 19 -9.76 -17.61 8.82
CA PHE A 19 -9.21 -16.64 9.75
C PHE A 19 -9.52 -15.19 9.29
N SER A 20 -9.58 -14.93 7.98
CA SER A 20 -10.05 -13.65 7.44
C SER A 20 -11.53 -13.36 7.75
N ILE A 21 -12.40 -14.39 7.76
CA ILE A 21 -13.80 -14.26 8.22
C ILE A 21 -13.86 -13.79 9.69
N LEU A 22 -13.03 -14.37 10.56
CA LEU A 22 -12.99 -13.99 11.98
C LEU A 22 -12.61 -12.51 12.15
N HIS A 23 -11.64 -12.01 11.37
CA HIS A 23 -11.30 -10.58 11.38
C HIS A 23 -12.43 -9.68 10.85
N CYS A 24 -13.18 -10.11 9.83
CA CYS A 24 -14.35 -9.35 9.38
C CYS A 24 -15.35 -9.18 10.53
N ILE A 25 -15.64 -10.25 11.25
CA ILE A 25 -16.59 -10.24 12.38
C ILE A 25 -16.03 -9.42 13.56
N GLN A 26 -14.73 -9.52 13.84
CA GLN A 26 -14.04 -8.72 14.87
C GLN A 26 -14.19 -7.21 14.63
N HIS A 27 -14.22 -6.76 13.37
CA HIS A 27 -14.46 -5.36 13.00
C HIS A 27 -15.94 -5.00 12.88
N GLY A 28 -16.84 -5.87 13.38
CA GLY A 28 -18.27 -5.65 13.39
C GLY A 28 -18.93 -5.77 12.02
N HIS A 29 -18.29 -6.43 11.04
CA HIS A 29 -18.89 -6.71 9.74
C HIS A 29 -19.72 -8.01 9.79
N LYS A 30 -20.74 -8.09 8.95
CA LYS A 30 -21.64 -9.24 8.84
C LYS A 30 -21.28 -10.05 7.61
N ILE A 31 -21.02 -11.34 7.78
CA ILE A 31 -20.89 -12.26 6.63
C ILE A 31 -22.29 -12.63 6.13
N VAL A 32 -22.58 -12.33 4.86
CA VAL A 32 -23.90 -12.59 4.26
C VAL A 32 -23.90 -13.82 3.35
N ALA A 33 -22.76 -14.15 2.74
CA ALA A 33 -22.61 -15.27 1.83
C ALA A 33 -21.17 -15.77 1.77
N LEU A 34 -21.01 -17.05 1.45
CA LEU A 34 -19.74 -17.68 1.10
C LEU A 34 -19.65 -17.83 -0.41
N GLY A 35 -18.54 -17.43 -1.01
CA GLY A 35 -18.23 -17.65 -2.42
C GLY A 35 -17.10 -18.66 -2.56
N ASN A 36 -17.27 -19.66 -3.42
CA ASN A 36 -16.22 -20.64 -3.73
C ASN A 36 -16.11 -20.89 -5.23
N LEU A 37 -14.87 -20.95 -5.71
CA LEU A 37 -14.54 -21.44 -7.05
C LEU A 37 -14.01 -22.88 -6.94
N HIS A 38 -14.39 -23.73 -7.89
CA HIS A 38 -14.01 -25.15 -7.89
C HIS A 38 -13.63 -25.64 -9.29
N PRO A 39 -12.83 -26.72 -9.40
CA PRO A 39 -12.58 -27.39 -10.68
C PRO A 39 -13.87 -27.76 -11.42
N PRO A 40 -13.91 -27.75 -12.76
CA PRO A 40 -15.00 -28.32 -13.53
C PRO A 40 -15.25 -29.78 -13.14
N LEU A 41 -16.52 -30.17 -13.10
CA LEU A 41 -16.89 -31.57 -12.90
C LEU A 41 -16.67 -32.31 -14.22
N THR A 42 -15.70 -33.21 -14.29
CA THR A 42 -15.49 -34.09 -15.45
C THR A 42 -16.64 -35.10 -15.51
N GLU A 43 -17.28 -35.28 -16.67
CA GLU A 43 -18.19 -36.41 -16.88
C GLU A 43 -17.42 -37.73 -16.75
N PRO A 44 -17.99 -38.79 -16.15
CA PRO A 44 -17.34 -40.09 -16.07
C PRO A 44 -17.10 -40.61 -17.48
N GLN A 45 -15.84 -40.61 -17.92
CA GLN A 45 -15.46 -41.24 -19.17
C GLN A 45 -15.76 -42.74 -19.06
N THR A 46 -16.58 -43.23 -19.98
CA THR A 46 -16.84 -44.66 -20.18
C THR A 46 -15.53 -45.41 -20.27
N GLU A 47 -15.37 -46.40 -19.40
CA GLU A 47 -14.26 -47.36 -19.40
C GLU A 47 -14.05 -47.92 -20.80
N GLU A 48 -12.92 -47.58 -21.45
CA GLU A 48 -12.15 -48.38 -22.40
C GLU A 48 -11.13 -47.51 -23.14
N SER A 49 -9.99 -47.22 -22.51
CA SER A 49 -8.71 -47.12 -23.24
C SER A 49 -7.52 -47.19 -22.29
N ASP A 50 -6.64 -48.15 -22.59
CA ASP A 50 -5.40 -48.55 -21.94
C ASP A 50 -4.61 -47.48 -21.15
N GLY A 51 -4.37 -47.78 -19.87
CA GLY A 51 -2.99 -47.94 -19.41
C GLY A 51 -2.17 -46.71 -19.03
N ILE A 52 -2.76 -45.58 -18.59
CA ILE A 52 -2.11 -44.62 -17.67
C ILE A 52 -3.20 -44.09 -16.75
N HIS A 53 -3.14 -44.40 -15.44
CA HIS A 53 -4.03 -43.80 -14.44
C HIS A 53 -3.79 -42.28 -14.39
N LYS A 54 -4.56 -41.52 -15.18
CA LYS A 54 -4.78 -40.09 -15.02
C LYS A 54 -5.97 -39.90 -14.08
N ASP A 55 -5.77 -40.08 -12.78
CA ASP A 55 -6.62 -39.42 -11.78
C ASP A 55 -6.28 -37.90 -11.82
N GLU A 56 -6.47 -37.25 -12.97
CA GLU A 56 -6.21 -35.82 -13.22
C GLU A 56 -7.39 -34.96 -12.74
N ASN A 57 -7.81 -35.13 -11.49
CA ASN A 57 -8.83 -34.26 -10.88
C ASN A 57 -8.25 -32.99 -10.25
N ASP A 58 -6.92 -32.81 -10.27
CA ASP A 58 -6.28 -31.57 -9.79
C ASP A 58 -5.90 -30.65 -10.97
N LEU A 59 -6.73 -29.63 -11.19
CA LEU A 59 -6.35 -28.49 -12.01
C LEU A 59 -5.34 -27.66 -11.21
N ASN A 60 -4.09 -27.57 -11.69
CA ASN A 60 -3.08 -26.70 -11.10
C ASN A 60 -3.43 -25.21 -11.37
N SER A 61 -4.29 -24.64 -10.54
CA SER A 61 -4.60 -23.20 -10.55
C SER A 61 -3.59 -22.43 -9.70
N PHE A 62 -3.09 -21.31 -10.21
CA PHE A 62 -2.25 -20.38 -9.44
C PHE A 62 -3.09 -19.51 -8.49
N MET A 63 -4.37 -19.31 -8.83
CA MET A 63 -5.27 -18.42 -8.11
C MET A 63 -6.06 -19.13 -7.00
N TYR A 64 -6.49 -20.38 -7.23
CA TYR A 64 -7.49 -21.05 -6.38
C TYR A 64 -7.00 -22.39 -5.85
N GLN A 65 -7.30 -22.66 -4.58
CA GLN A 65 -7.14 -23.99 -4.00
C GLN A 65 -8.16 -24.96 -4.61
N THR A 66 -7.66 -26.07 -5.14
CA THR A 66 -8.47 -27.10 -5.81
C THR A 66 -8.56 -28.38 -4.98
N VAL A 67 -7.58 -28.66 -4.13
CA VAL A 67 -7.60 -29.80 -3.21
C VAL A 67 -8.58 -29.55 -2.06
N GLY A 68 -9.36 -30.59 -1.72
CA GLY A 68 -10.39 -30.51 -0.68
C GLY A 68 -11.71 -29.85 -1.12
N HIS A 69 -11.84 -29.47 -2.40
CA HIS A 69 -13.04 -28.77 -2.90
C HIS A 69 -14.35 -29.59 -2.74
N THR A 70 -14.24 -30.92 -2.60
CA THR A 70 -15.38 -31.83 -2.39
C THR A 70 -16.04 -31.64 -1.01
N ILE A 71 -15.30 -31.10 -0.04
CA ILE A 71 -15.77 -30.88 1.34
C ILE A 71 -16.49 -29.53 1.51
N ILE A 72 -16.17 -28.55 0.65
CA ILE A 72 -16.69 -27.18 0.73
C ILE A 72 -18.23 -27.10 0.83
N PRO A 73 -19.05 -27.93 0.15
CA PRO A 73 -20.50 -27.94 0.33
C PRO A 73 -20.97 -28.07 1.77
N LEU A 74 -20.21 -28.76 2.63
CA LEU A 74 -20.57 -28.93 4.04
C LEU A 74 -20.47 -27.63 4.85
N TYR A 75 -19.73 -26.63 4.39
CA TYR A 75 -19.59 -25.37 5.11
C TYR A 75 -20.88 -24.55 5.19
N GLU A 76 -21.80 -24.71 4.23
CA GLU A 76 -23.10 -24.04 4.27
C GLU A 76 -23.85 -24.38 5.55
N GLU A 77 -23.95 -25.68 5.87
CA GLU A 77 -24.60 -26.15 7.08
C GLU A 77 -23.69 -25.99 8.32
N ALA A 78 -22.37 -26.21 8.18
CA ALA A 78 -21.44 -26.09 9.31
C ALA A 78 -21.40 -24.68 9.91
N LEU A 79 -21.54 -23.64 9.08
CA LEU A 79 -21.54 -22.24 9.49
C LEU A 79 -22.97 -21.67 9.56
N GLY A 80 -23.91 -22.29 8.84
CA GLY A 80 -25.24 -21.74 8.59
C GLY A 80 -25.17 -20.39 7.88
N ILE A 81 -24.33 -20.31 6.85
CA ILE A 81 -24.15 -19.15 5.97
C ILE A 81 -24.32 -19.66 4.53
N PRO A 82 -25.15 -19.02 3.68
CA PRO A 82 -25.41 -19.47 2.31
C PRO A 82 -24.12 -19.62 1.49
N LEU A 83 -23.98 -20.73 0.77
CA LEU A 83 -22.82 -21.01 -0.07
C LEU A 83 -23.16 -20.94 -1.56
N TYR A 84 -22.37 -20.18 -2.31
CA TYR A 84 -22.46 -20.07 -3.74
C TYR A 84 -21.18 -20.58 -4.38
N ARG A 85 -21.34 -21.48 -5.36
CA ARG A 85 -20.23 -22.12 -6.04
C ARG A 85 -20.23 -21.82 -7.53
N GLN A 86 -19.05 -21.74 -8.12
CA GLN A 86 -18.84 -21.53 -9.55
C GLN A 86 -17.68 -22.40 -10.03
N ALA A 87 -17.83 -23.05 -11.19
CA ALA A 87 -16.73 -23.77 -11.81
C ALA A 87 -15.72 -22.78 -12.39
N ILE A 88 -14.43 -23.07 -12.22
CA ILE A 88 -13.32 -22.34 -12.84
C ILE A 88 -13.31 -22.66 -14.33
N VAL A 89 -13.36 -21.62 -15.16
CA VAL A 89 -13.22 -21.73 -16.61
C VAL A 89 -11.97 -20.96 -17.03
N GLY A 90 -11.23 -21.50 -18.00
CA GLY A 90 -10.04 -20.87 -18.53
C GLY A 90 -8.75 -21.32 -17.84
N SER A 91 -7.70 -20.52 -18.01
CA SER A 91 -6.37 -20.77 -17.44
C SER A 91 -5.75 -19.47 -16.90
N ALA A 92 -4.60 -19.54 -16.24
CA ALA A 92 -3.86 -18.35 -15.81
C ALA A 92 -3.20 -17.67 -17.03
N VAL A 93 -3.93 -16.78 -17.70
CA VAL A 93 -3.47 -16.08 -18.91
C VAL A 93 -2.57 -14.91 -18.53
N GLN A 94 -3.02 -14.05 -17.62
CA GLN A 94 -2.18 -13.01 -17.05
C GLN A 94 -1.49 -13.57 -15.82
N THR A 95 -0.16 -13.73 -15.88
CA THR A 95 0.64 -14.26 -14.76
C THR A 95 1.37 -13.16 -13.96
N GLY A 96 1.21 -11.90 -14.36
CA GLY A 96 1.84 -10.75 -13.71
C GLY A 96 1.26 -10.42 -12.34
N THR A 97 2.02 -9.63 -11.57
CA THR A 97 1.60 -9.13 -10.24
C THR A 97 0.44 -8.14 -10.31
N SER A 98 0.30 -7.43 -11.43
CA SER A 98 -0.83 -6.55 -11.74
C SER A 98 -1.82 -7.28 -12.64
N TYR A 99 -3.10 -6.95 -12.52
CA TYR A 99 -4.16 -7.55 -13.31
C TYR A 99 -4.88 -6.50 -14.16
N ASP A 100 -4.83 -6.68 -15.48
CA ASP A 100 -5.38 -5.75 -16.46
C ASP A 100 -6.63 -6.33 -17.13
N HIS A 101 -7.80 -5.88 -16.69
CA HIS A 101 -9.07 -6.32 -17.26
C HIS A 101 -9.45 -5.60 -18.55
N ALA A 102 -8.83 -4.45 -18.86
CA ALA A 102 -9.25 -3.61 -19.98
C ALA A 102 -9.06 -4.33 -21.32
N ASP A 103 -7.95 -5.07 -21.46
CA ASP A 103 -7.64 -5.85 -22.65
C ASP A 103 -8.64 -6.98 -22.91
N LEU A 104 -9.24 -7.55 -21.85
CA LEU A 104 -10.27 -8.59 -21.95
C LEU A 104 -11.60 -8.03 -22.48
N THR A 105 -11.98 -6.82 -22.03
CA THR A 105 -13.24 -6.15 -22.41
C THR A 105 -13.21 -5.43 -23.76
N SER A 106 -12.01 -5.19 -24.32
CA SER A 106 -11.81 -4.56 -25.63
C SER A 106 -12.31 -5.43 -26.80
N SER A 107 -12.61 -6.70 -26.54
CA SER A 107 -13.31 -7.60 -27.45
C SER A 107 -14.84 -7.46 -27.34
N GLY A 108 -15.38 -6.27 -27.59
CA GLY A 108 -16.81 -6.01 -27.80
C GLY A 108 -17.71 -6.18 -26.58
N ALA A 109 -18.17 -5.07 -26.01
CA ALA A 109 -19.07 -5.01 -24.85
C ALA A 109 -20.52 -5.50 -25.10
N GLU A 110 -20.85 -6.01 -26.30
CA GLU A 110 -22.22 -6.44 -26.64
C GLU A 110 -22.45 -7.97 -26.54
N GLU A 111 -21.44 -8.77 -26.19
CA GLU A 111 -21.53 -10.24 -26.22
C GLU A 111 -21.22 -10.93 -24.87
N TRP A 112 -21.66 -10.35 -23.74
CA TRP A 112 -21.55 -11.04 -22.44
C TRP A 112 -22.53 -12.22 -22.29
N VAL A 113 -23.50 -12.37 -23.19
CA VAL A 113 -24.59 -13.37 -23.07
C VAL A 113 -24.26 -14.69 -23.78
N GLU A 114 -23.33 -14.74 -24.75
CA GLU A 114 -23.06 -15.94 -25.55
C GLU A 114 -21.68 -16.60 -25.37
N LYS A 115 -20.75 -16.03 -24.59
CA LYS A 115 -19.45 -16.68 -24.28
C LYS A 115 -19.50 -17.64 -23.08
N LYS A 116 -20.58 -18.40 -22.90
CA LYS A 116 -20.70 -19.37 -21.79
C LYS A 116 -19.75 -20.58 -21.88
N ASN A 117 -19.10 -20.80 -23.02
CA ASN A 117 -18.28 -22.00 -23.29
C ASN A 117 -16.85 -21.70 -23.79
N ASN A 118 -16.33 -20.47 -23.68
CA ASN A 118 -15.00 -20.20 -24.20
C ASN A 118 -13.92 -20.54 -23.15
N THR A 119 -13.14 -21.59 -23.40
CA THR A 119 -12.01 -22.05 -22.57
C THR A 119 -10.77 -21.16 -22.66
N ASP A 120 -10.79 -20.12 -23.49
CA ASP A 120 -9.64 -19.25 -23.77
C ASP A 120 -9.54 -18.02 -22.85
N GLY A 121 -10.38 -17.94 -21.81
CA GLY A 121 -10.40 -16.83 -20.84
C GLY A 121 -9.41 -16.97 -19.68
N ASP A 122 -9.17 -15.86 -18.95
CA ASP A 122 -8.41 -15.89 -17.70
C ASP A 122 -9.25 -16.44 -16.55
N GLU A 123 -8.68 -17.36 -15.75
CA GLU A 123 -9.38 -18.02 -14.63
C GLU A 123 -9.96 -17.04 -13.60
N THR A 124 -9.37 -15.84 -13.48
CA THR A 124 -9.84 -14.78 -12.59
C THR A 124 -11.27 -14.35 -12.89
N GLU A 125 -11.66 -14.29 -14.17
CA GLU A 125 -12.97 -13.78 -14.58
C GLU A 125 -14.13 -14.71 -14.18
N SER A 126 -13.82 -15.95 -13.75
CA SER A 126 -14.82 -16.84 -13.13
C SER A 126 -15.41 -16.26 -11.83
N LEU A 127 -14.72 -15.33 -11.16
CA LEU A 127 -15.24 -14.61 -10.00
C LEU A 127 -16.43 -13.70 -10.34
N VAL A 128 -16.45 -13.10 -11.54
CA VAL A 128 -17.47 -12.12 -11.93
C VAL A 128 -18.89 -12.72 -11.90
N PRO A 129 -19.20 -13.83 -12.61
CA PRO A 129 -20.54 -14.42 -12.59
C PRO A 129 -20.90 -15.00 -11.22
N LEU A 130 -19.93 -15.47 -10.43
CA LEU A 130 -20.16 -15.91 -9.05
C LEU A 130 -20.66 -14.75 -8.19
N LEU A 131 -19.91 -13.65 -8.16
CA LEU A 131 -20.22 -12.49 -7.32
C LEU A 131 -21.48 -11.78 -7.78
N GLN A 132 -21.77 -11.73 -9.09
CA GLN A 132 -23.02 -11.17 -9.58
C GLN A 132 -24.23 -11.96 -9.05
N ARG A 133 -24.20 -13.31 -9.12
CA ARG A 133 -25.27 -14.15 -8.55
C ARG A 133 -25.44 -13.94 -7.04
N ILE A 134 -24.34 -13.80 -6.31
CA ILE A 134 -24.39 -13.53 -4.86
C ILE A 134 -25.02 -12.16 -4.61
N LYS A 135 -24.64 -11.12 -5.34
CA LYS A 135 -25.21 -9.77 -5.22
C LYS A 135 -26.69 -9.72 -5.60
N ASP A 136 -27.11 -10.49 -6.59
CA ASP A 136 -28.52 -10.59 -6.98
C ASP A 136 -29.36 -11.22 -5.86
N ALA A 137 -28.80 -12.21 -5.14
CA ALA A 137 -29.43 -12.87 -4.00
C ALA A 137 -29.31 -12.08 -2.68
N HIS A 138 -28.25 -11.27 -2.55
CA HIS A 138 -27.92 -10.44 -1.39
C HIS A 138 -27.62 -8.99 -1.83
N PRO A 139 -28.64 -8.19 -2.20
CA PRO A 139 -28.44 -6.83 -2.68
C PRO A 139 -27.79 -5.89 -1.65
N GLU A 140 -27.81 -6.25 -0.37
CA GLU A 140 -27.16 -5.53 0.71
C GLU A 140 -25.63 -5.71 0.75
N ALA A 141 -25.09 -6.69 0.02
CA ALA A 141 -23.67 -7.00 -0.01
C ALA A 141 -22.86 -5.83 -0.61
N ASN A 142 -21.88 -5.34 0.16
CA ASN A 142 -21.07 -4.18 -0.22
C ASN A 142 -19.56 -4.39 -0.02
N ALA A 143 -19.13 -5.59 0.37
CA ALA A 143 -17.72 -5.92 0.58
C ALA A 143 -17.39 -7.36 0.18
N LEU A 144 -16.12 -7.61 -0.15
CA LEU A 144 -15.57 -8.92 -0.52
C LEU A 144 -14.33 -9.21 0.33
N SER A 145 -14.32 -10.33 1.05
CA SER A 145 -13.17 -10.75 1.86
C SER A 145 -12.34 -11.84 1.16
N THR A 146 -11.01 -11.72 1.24
CA THR A 146 -10.03 -12.73 0.79
C THR A 146 -9.08 -13.12 1.93
N GLY A 147 -8.49 -14.31 1.80
CA GLY A 147 -7.51 -14.88 2.74
C GLY A 147 -6.04 -14.65 2.36
N ALA A 148 -5.72 -13.91 1.29
CA ALA A 148 -4.33 -13.74 0.85
C ALA A 148 -3.45 -13.09 1.93
N ILE A 149 -2.30 -13.70 2.26
CA ILE A 149 -1.35 -13.18 3.26
C ILE A 149 -0.19 -12.42 2.59
N LEU A 150 0.56 -13.04 1.68
CA LEU A 150 1.75 -12.47 1.02
C LEU A 150 1.73 -12.58 -0.52
N SER A 151 0.78 -13.35 -1.11
CA SER A 151 0.53 -13.35 -2.56
C SER A 151 -0.07 -12.05 -3.13
N THR A 152 0.78 -11.21 -3.76
CA THR A 152 0.32 -9.98 -4.45
C THR A 152 -0.55 -10.34 -5.67
N TYR A 153 -0.24 -11.46 -6.32
CA TYR A 153 -0.96 -11.98 -7.48
C TYR A 153 -2.45 -12.21 -7.18
N GLN A 154 -2.75 -12.88 -6.05
CA GLN A 154 -4.13 -13.14 -5.64
C GLN A 154 -4.85 -11.87 -5.21
N ARG A 155 -4.17 -11.00 -4.43
CA ARG A 155 -4.75 -9.76 -3.94
C ARG A 155 -5.24 -8.85 -5.08
N THR A 156 -4.38 -8.57 -6.07
CA THR A 156 -4.70 -7.61 -7.14
C THR A 156 -5.84 -8.08 -8.05
N ARG A 157 -5.97 -9.39 -8.26
CA ARG A 157 -7.08 -10.02 -9.00
C ARG A 157 -8.41 -9.86 -8.28
N VAL A 158 -8.44 -10.20 -6.98
CA VAL A 158 -9.65 -10.02 -6.15
C VAL A 158 -10.03 -8.53 -6.05
N GLU A 159 -9.05 -7.64 -5.84
CA GLU A 159 -9.26 -6.18 -5.80
C GLU A 159 -9.89 -5.68 -7.11
N SER A 160 -9.36 -6.08 -8.27
CA SER A 160 -9.86 -5.68 -9.58
C SER A 160 -11.33 -6.07 -9.77
N VAL A 161 -11.67 -7.34 -9.50
CA VAL A 161 -13.05 -7.82 -9.64
C VAL A 161 -14.00 -7.16 -8.62
N ALA A 162 -13.58 -7.02 -7.36
CA ALA A 162 -14.40 -6.39 -6.32
C ALA A 162 -14.78 -4.95 -6.70
N ILE A 163 -13.80 -4.15 -7.13
CA ILE A 163 -14.01 -2.74 -7.44
C ILE A 163 -14.90 -2.56 -8.67
N ARG A 164 -14.73 -3.40 -9.70
CA ARG A 164 -15.62 -3.43 -10.90
C ARG A 164 -17.08 -3.70 -10.53
N LEU A 165 -17.30 -4.50 -9.49
CA LEU A 165 -18.63 -4.81 -8.96
C LEU A 165 -19.09 -3.86 -7.85
N GLY A 166 -18.34 -2.81 -7.53
CA GLY A 166 -18.69 -1.85 -6.49
C GLY A 166 -18.63 -2.41 -5.06
N LEU A 167 -17.86 -3.47 -4.84
CA LEU A 167 -17.60 -4.08 -3.53
C LEU A 167 -16.30 -3.52 -2.95
N VAL A 168 -16.29 -3.25 -1.64
CA VAL A 168 -15.07 -2.90 -0.90
C VAL A 168 -14.22 -4.16 -0.68
N PRO A 169 -13.00 -4.26 -1.22
CA PRO A 169 -12.15 -5.43 -0.98
C PRO A 169 -11.53 -5.38 0.43
N LEU A 170 -11.59 -6.50 1.14
CA LEU A 170 -11.04 -6.71 2.48
C LEU A 170 -9.98 -7.82 2.42
N SER A 171 -8.75 -7.50 2.80
CA SER A 171 -7.61 -8.42 2.83
C SER A 171 -6.90 -8.28 4.17
N PHE A 172 -7.58 -8.63 5.26
CA PHE A 172 -7.07 -8.39 6.62
C PHE A 172 -5.74 -9.09 6.90
N LEU A 173 -5.49 -10.24 6.28
CA LEU A 173 -4.26 -10.99 6.47
C LEU A 173 -3.09 -10.50 5.60
N TRP A 174 -3.35 -9.57 4.68
CA TRP A 174 -2.33 -9.05 3.79
C TRP A 174 -1.20 -8.39 4.57
N GLN A 175 0.03 -8.90 4.40
CA GLN A 175 1.25 -8.49 5.12
C GLN A 175 1.14 -8.64 6.65
N TYR A 176 0.21 -9.45 7.16
CA TYR A 176 0.02 -9.66 8.61
C TYR A 176 1.27 -10.17 9.35
N PRO A 177 2.08 -11.12 8.79
CA PRO A 177 3.26 -11.66 9.46
C PRO A 177 4.33 -10.63 9.84
N ILE A 178 4.45 -9.54 9.06
CA ILE A 178 5.44 -8.48 9.29
C ILE A 178 4.92 -7.41 10.26
N LEU A 179 3.66 -7.48 10.68
CA LEU A 179 3.07 -6.56 11.65
C LEU A 179 3.33 -7.05 13.08
N PRO A 180 3.40 -6.15 14.08
CA PRO A 180 3.68 -6.51 15.47
C PRO A 180 2.88 -7.73 15.94
N PRO A 181 3.53 -8.77 16.50
CA PRO A 181 4.92 -8.81 16.97
C PRO A 181 6.00 -9.09 15.90
N GLY A 182 5.65 -9.22 14.61
CA GLY A 182 6.61 -9.38 13.51
C GLY A 182 7.19 -10.79 13.39
N MET A 183 6.41 -11.81 13.78
CA MET A 183 6.83 -13.21 13.71
C MET A 183 5.86 -14.01 12.84
N GLN A 184 6.35 -14.70 11.80
CA GLN A 184 5.48 -15.47 10.91
C GLN A 184 4.60 -16.47 11.66
N ILE A 185 5.19 -17.23 12.58
CA ILE A 185 4.49 -18.26 13.36
C ILE A 185 3.35 -17.70 14.23
N SER A 186 3.40 -16.40 14.56
CA SER A 186 2.37 -15.75 15.38
C SER A 186 0.97 -15.83 14.74
N LEU A 187 0.88 -15.89 13.41
CA LEU A 187 -0.41 -16.05 12.74
C LEU A 187 -1.04 -17.42 13.02
N LEU A 188 -0.24 -18.50 13.02
CA LEU A 188 -0.73 -19.83 13.39
C LEU A 188 -1.05 -19.93 14.88
N GLN A 189 -0.30 -19.22 15.74
CA GLN A 189 -0.61 -19.09 17.16
C GLN A 189 -1.94 -18.35 17.39
N ASP A 190 -2.22 -17.31 16.61
CA ASP A 190 -3.50 -16.61 16.66
C ASP A 190 -4.66 -17.51 16.22
N MET A 191 -4.44 -18.31 15.16
CA MET A 191 -5.41 -19.34 14.72
C MET A 191 -5.64 -20.41 15.80
N GLN A 192 -4.59 -20.84 16.51
CA GLN A 192 -4.72 -21.74 17.65
C GLN A 192 -5.55 -21.11 18.77
N ALA A 193 -5.30 -19.84 19.09
CA ALA A 193 -5.95 -19.14 20.20
C ALA A 193 -7.46 -19.01 19.99
N VAL A 194 -7.92 -18.85 18.76
CA VAL A 194 -9.35 -18.83 18.40
C VAL A 194 -9.96 -20.23 18.21
N GLY A 195 -9.16 -21.29 18.38
CA GLY A 195 -9.62 -22.68 18.29
C GLY A 195 -9.82 -23.17 16.85
N LEU A 196 -9.09 -22.63 15.87
CA LEU A 196 -9.16 -23.09 14.48
C LEU A 196 -8.49 -24.47 14.34
N ASP A 197 -9.22 -25.45 13.81
CA ASP A 197 -8.69 -26.78 13.47
C ASP A 197 -8.46 -26.88 11.96
N ALA A 198 -7.23 -26.59 11.53
CA ALA A 198 -6.82 -26.57 10.13
C ALA A 198 -5.91 -27.76 9.82
N ARG A 199 -6.42 -28.73 9.04
CA ARG A 199 -5.73 -29.97 8.68
C ARG A 199 -4.94 -29.79 7.40
N ILE A 200 -3.68 -30.20 7.37
CA ILE A 200 -2.87 -30.22 6.14
C ILE A 200 -3.44 -31.27 5.19
N ILE A 201 -3.79 -30.87 3.96
CA ILE A 201 -4.38 -31.76 2.95
C ILE A 201 -3.52 -31.93 1.70
N LYS A 202 -2.53 -31.07 1.48
CA LYS A 202 -1.53 -31.16 0.40
C LYS A 202 -0.19 -30.73 0.95
N VAL A 203 0.88 -31.36 0.50
CA VAL A 203 2.26 -30.93 0.70
C VAL A 203 2.97 -30.90 -0.65
N ALA A 204 3.78 -29.87 -0.89
CA ALA A 204 4.53 -29.67 -2.14
C ALA A 204 5.87 -28.98 -1.89
N SER A 205 6.62 -29.43 -0.88
CA SER A 205 7.93 -28.89 -0.54
C SER A 205 8.90 -30.00 -0.16
N GLY A 206 10.20 -29.83 -0.48
CA GLY A 206 11.24 -30.78 -0.10
C GLY A 206 11.42 -30.96 1.41
N GLY A 207 10.88 -30.03 2.22
CA GLY A 207 10.86 -30.12 3.68
C GLY A 207 9.69 -30.92 4.27
N LEU A 208 8.59 -31.09 3.53
CA LEU A 208 7.36 -31.71 4.04
C LEU A 208 7.04 -33.01 3.29
N ASP A 209 6.94 -34.10 4.04
CA ASP A 209 6.54 -35.41 3.51
C ASP A 209 5.07 -35.74 3.83
N GLU A 210 4.61 -36.90 3.37
CA GLU A 210 3.24 -37.38 3.57
C GLU A 210 2.86 -37.56 5.06
N SER A 211 3.83 -37.57 5.99
CA SER A 211 3.56 -37.71 7.43
C SER A 211 2.96 -36.45 8.07
N PHE A 212 2.90 -35.35 7.33
CA PHE A 212 2.24 -34.11 7.74
C PHE A 212 0.76 -34.09 7.35
N LEU A 213 0.35 -34.93 6.40
CA LEU A 213 -1.03 -35.00 5.95
C LEU A 213 -1.96 -35.34 7.13
N TRP A 214 -3.09 -34.60 7.21
CA TRP A 214 -4.07 -34.63 8.29
C TRP A 214 -3.62 -34.08 9.66
N GLU A 215 -2.39 -33.57 9.78
CA GLU A 215 -1.97 -32.87 11.00
C GLU A 215 -2.64 -31.50 11.10
N ASN A 216 -3.08 -31.12 12.31
CA ASN A 216 -3.55 -29.77 12.57
C ASN A 216 -2.35 -28.81 12.62
N VAL A 217 -2.20 -27.96 11.60
CA VAL A 217 -1.07 -27.04 11.48
C VAL A 217 -1.07 -25.94 12.55
N ALA A 218 -2.25 -25.55 13.03
CA ALA A 218 -2.40 -24.57 14.11
C ALA A 218 -2.16 -25.17 15.49
N SER A 219 -2.05 -26.50 15.63
CA SER A 219 -1.69 -27.11 16.91
C SER A 219 -0.23 -26.83 17.26
N GLU A 220 0.09 -26.74 18.56
CA GLU A 220 1.47 -26.54 19.02
C GLU A 220 2.45 -27.60 18.46
N LYS A 221 1.98 -28.86 18.34
CA LYS A 221 2.75 -29.94 17.71
C LYS A 221 2.97 -29.70 16.22
N GLY A 222 1.90 -29.36 15.49
CA GLY A 222 1.95 -29.10 14.04
C GLY A 222 2.85 -27.93 13.71
N MET A 223 2.68 -26.80 14.39
CA MET A 223 3.52 -25.60 14.27
C MET A 223 5.01 -25.93 14.44
N ARG A 224 5.40 -26.60 15.53
CA ARG A 224 6.80 -26.98 15.77
C ARG A 224 7.36 -27.93 14.72
N ARG A 225 6.53 -28.83 14.17
CA ARG A 225 6.96 -29.76 13.11
C ARG A 225 7.20 -29.01 11.80
N VAL A 226 6.26 -28.16 11.38
CA VAL A 226 6.37 -27.36 10.15
C VAL A 226 7.55 -26.39 10.25
N GLU A 227 7.68 -25.64 11.34
CA GLU A 227 8.80 -24.72 11.55
C GLU A 227 10.16 -25.44 11.47
N ARG A 228 10.29 -26.61 12.11
CA ARG A 228 11.52 -27.41 12.05
C ARG A 228 11.83 -27.93 10.64
N ALA A 229 10.81 -28.37 9.92
CA ALA A 229 10.94 -28.86 8.55
C ALA A 229 11.36 -27.75 7.60
N MET A 230 10.75 -26.57 7.75
CA MET A 230 10.97 -25.40 6.90
C MET A 230 12.28 -24.68 7.17
N LYS A 231 12.80 -24.72 8.40
CA LYS A 231 14.07 -24.07 8.79
C LYS A 231 15.27 -24.39 7.86
N ARG A 232 15.26 -25.53 7.17
CA ARG A 232 16.34 -25.93 6.25
C ARG A 232 16.21 -25.38 4.83
N PHE A 233 15.01 -24.93 4.45
CA PHE A 233 14.64 -24.61 3.07
C PHE A 233 14.05 -23.21 2.88
N SER A 234 13.63 -22.55 3.97
CA SER A 234 13.01 -21.23 3.94
C SER A 234 14.03 -20.10 4.06
N ILE A 235 13.68 -18.96 3.47
CA ILE A 235 14.33 -17.67 3.65
C ILE A 235 13.52 -16.89 4.69
N ASP A 236 14.20 -16.18 5.61
CA ASP A 236 13.51 -15.33 6.58
C ASP A 236 12.57 -14.34 5.87
N GLY A 237 11.29 -14.37 6.23
CA GLY A 237 10.26 -13.48 5.64
C GLY A 237 9.48 -14.03 4.44
N ASP A 238 9.80 -15.21 3.90
CA ASP A 238 9.15 -15.75 2.68
C ASP A 238 7.72 -16.30 2.87
N GLY A 239 7.27 -16.51 4.11
CA GLY A 239 5.96 -17.06 4.43
C GLY A 239 5.83 -18.58 4.29
N ALA A 240 6.92 -19.32 4.07
CA ALA A 240 6.86 -20.77 3.84
C ALA A 240 6.29 -21.56 5.04
N VAL A 241 6.51 -21.08 6.27
CA VAL A 241 5.91 -21.66 7.49
C VAL A 241 4.38 -21.53 7.49
N LEU A 242 3.85 -20.58 6.72
CA LEU A 242 2.42 -20.33 6.54
C LEU A 242 1.85 -20.99 5.27
N GLY A 243 2.67 -21.63 4.44
CA GLY A 243 2.25 -22.27 3.20
C GLY A 243 2.02 -21.31 2.02
N GLU A 244 2.54 -20.08 2.09
CA GLU A 244 2.30 -19.05 1.06
C GLU A 244 2.94 -19.37 -0.30
N GLY A 245 4.05 -20.11 -0.34
CA GLY A 245 4.70 -20.57 -1.56
C GLY A 245 4.06 -21.83 -2.15
N GLY A 246 2.92 -22.27 -1.59
CA GLY A 246 2.26 -23.52 -1.95
C GLY A 246 2.89 -24.74 -1.29
N GLU A 247 3.71 -24.56 -0.25
CA GLU A 247 4.41 -25.64 0.44
C GLU A 247 3.43 -26.66 1.04
N PHE A 248 2.27 -26.18 1.49
CA PHE A 248 1.15 -27.01 1.93
C PHE A 248 -0.18 -26.28 1.77
N GLU A 249 -1.25 -27.06 1.59
CA GLU A 249 -2.63 -26.56 1.63
C GLU A 249 -3.36 -27.13 2.84
N THR A 250 -4.40 -26.44 3.28
CA THR A 250 -5.16 -26.84 4.48
C THR A 250 -6.66 -26.95 4.22
N LEU A 251 -7.34 -27.67 5.10
CA LEU A 251 -8.79 -27.75 5.20
C LEU A 251 -9.21 -27.51 6.66
N VAL A 252 -10.05 -26.52 6.89
CA VAL A 252 -10.60 -26.23 8.21
C VAL A 252 -11.75 -27.17 8.50
N VAL A 253 -11.63 -27.99 9.54
CA VAL A 253 -12.65 -28.98 9.91
C VAL A 253 -13.47 -28.55 11.14
N ASP A 254 -12.93 -27.64 11.94
CA ASP A 254 -13.64 -27.03 13.08
C ASP A 254 -13.04 -25.65 13.40
N GLY A 255 -13.77 -24.87 14.20
CA GLY A 255 -13.37 -23.54 14.64
C GLY A 255 -14.13 -23.09 15.88
N PRO A 256 -14.15 -21.78 16.20
CA PRO A 256 -14.91 -21.27 17.33
C PRO A 256 -16.41 -21.57 17.19
N SER A 257 -17.06 -22.02 18.25
CA SER A 257 -18.47 -22.46 18.28
C SER A 257 -19.49 -21.39 17.88
N TRP A 258 -19.17 -20.11 18.03
CA TRP A 258 -20.02 -19.02 17.59
C TRP A 258 -20.01 -18.81 16.06
N LEU A 259 -18.99 -19.34 15.36
CA LEU A 259 -18.92 -19.36 13.89
C LEU A 259 -19.26 -20.75 13.33
N PHE A 260 -18.58 -21.80 13.83
CA PHE A 260 -18.80 -23.19 13.47
C PHE A 260 -19.86 -23.82 14.37
N LYS A 261 -21.08 -23.95 13.84
CA LYS A 261 -22.24 -24.59 14.48
C LYS A 261 -22.10 -26.10 14.54
N LYS A 262 -21.49 -26.69 13.50
CA LYS A 262 -21.15 -28.12 13.42
C LYS A 262 -19.69 -28.29 13.02
N ARG A 263 -19.07 -29.40 13.41
CA ARG A 263 -17.72 -29.77 12.96
C ARG A 263 -17.79 -30.78 11.82
N ILE A 264 -16.81 -30.74 10.92
CA ILE A 264 -16.67 -31.69 9.83
C ILE A 264 -15.86 -32.89 10.33
N LEU A 265 -16.47 -34.06 10.31
CA LEU A 265 -15.83 -35.33 10.63
C LEU A 265 -15.44 -36.04 9.34
N VAL A 266 -14.16 -36.38 9.26
CA VAL A 266 -13.59 -37.23 8.20
C VAL A 266 -12.96 -38.43 8.88
N GLU A 267 -13.46 -39.62 8.58
CA GLU A 267 -12.94 -40.86 9.12
C GLU A 267 -11.69 -41.29 8.33
N THR A 268 -10.74 -41.96 9.01
CA THR A 268 -9.50 -42.42 8.38
C THR A 268 -9.76 -43.33 7.18
N GLU A 269 -10.80 -44.18 7.26
CA GLU A 269 -11.19 -45.09 6.18
C GLU A 269 -11.71 -44.39 4.92
N ASP A 270 -12.18 -43.15 5.05
CA ASP A 270 -12.70 -42.34 3.95
C ASP A 270 -11.60 -41.50 3.27
N THR A 271 -10.34 -41.65 3.70
CA THR A 271 -9.19 -40.90 3.18
C THR A 271 -8.21 -41.79 2.41
N ARG A 272 -7.64 -41.25 1.33
CA ARG A 272 -6.57 -41.89 0.56
C ARG A 272 -5.48 -40.87 0.24
N ILE A 273 -4.22 -41.24 0.46
CA ILE A 273 -3.08 -40.43 0.03
C ILE A 273 -2.82 -40.67 -1.46
N VAL A 274 -2.80 -39.59 -2.23
CA VAL A 274 -2.41 -39.55 -3.64
C VAL A 274 -1.04 -38.91 -3.73
N ARG A 275 -0.11 -39.60 -4.39
CA ARG A 275 1.27 -39.12 -4.59
C ARG A 275 1.41 -38.61 -6.02
N GLU A 276 1.94 -37.40 -6.16
CA GLU A 276 2.24 -36.79 -7.44
C GLU A 276 3.76 -36.80 -7.71
N GLY A 277 4.14 -36.60 -8.96
CA GLY A 277 5.55 -36.44 -9.33
C GLY A 277 6.17 -35.23 -8.60
N GLY A 278 7.49 -35.25 -8.39
CA GLY A 278 8.21 -34.11 -7.84
C GLY A 278 8.14 -33.96 -6.31
N GLY A 279 7.66 -34.97 -5.58
CA GLY A 279 7.63 -34.96 -4.11
C GLY A 279 6.40 -34.30 -3.51
N SER A 280 5.34 -34.10 -4.29
CA SER A 280 4.04 -33.64 -3.78
C SER A 280 3.12 -34.81 -3.43
N ALA A 281 2.30 -34.63 -2.39
CA ALA A 281 1.28 -35.58 -1.99
C ALA A 281 0.06 -34.84 -1.42
N TRP A 282 -1.13 -35.40 -1.61
CA TRP A 282 -2.38 -34.85 -1.09
C TRP A 282 -3.35 -35.92 -0.60
N ILE A 283 -4.32 -35.52 0.24
CA ILE A 283 -5.38 -36.39 0.73
C ILE A 283 -6.62 -36.24 -0.16
N GLN A 284 -7.02 -37.35 -0.78
CA GLN A 284 -8.35 -37.51 -1.35
C GLN A 284 -9.33 -37.92 -0.25
N ILE A 285 -10.39 -37.15 -0.09
CA ILE A 285 -11.47 -37.43 0.86
C ILE A 285 -12.70 -37.88 0.07
N SER A 286 -13.08 -39.14 0.27
CA SER A 286 -14.23 -39.75 -0.41
C SER A 286 -15.56 -39.40 0.27
N LYS A 287 -15.55 -39.26 1.60
CA LYS A 287 -16.73 -38.96 2.41
C LYS A 287 -16.36 -38.14 3.63
N ALA A 288 -17.28 -37.27 4.02
CA ALA A 288 -17.23 -36.50 5.25
C ALA A 288 -18.66 -36.29 5.76
N SER A 289 -18.81 -36.08 7.07
CA SER A 289 -20.10 -35.86 7.70
C SER A 289 -20.06 -34.68 8.67
N LEU A 290 -21.21 -34.07 8.93
CA LEU A 290 -21.33 -33.02 9.93
C LEU A 290 -21.78 -33.63 11.25
N VAL A 291 -21.13 -33.23 12.33
CA VAL A 291 -21.52 -33.65 13.68
C VAL A 291 -21.70 -32.43 14.57
N ASP A 292 -22.70 -32.51 15.44
CA ASP A 292 -23.00 -31.44 16.39
C ASP A 292 -21.86 -31.28 17.40
N LYS A 293 -21.67 -30.05 17.85
CA LYS A 293 -20.68 -29.71 18.87
C LYS A 293 -21.31 -29.82 20.24
N GLU A 294 -20.52 -30.26 21.23
CA GLU A 294 -20.96 -30.22 22.62
C GLU A 294 -21.23 -28.76 23.03
N SER A 295 -22.32 -28.53 23.76
CA SER A 295 -22.74 -27.21 24.23
C SER A 295 -21.79 -26.72 25.33
N ILE A 296 -20.61 -26.27 24.94
CA ILE A 296 -19.65 -25.62 25.82
C ILE A 296 -19.97 -24.12 25.79
N GLU A 297 -20.11 -23.50 26.97
CA GLU A 297 -20.10 -22.03 27.10
C GLU A 297 -18.74 -21.52 26.64
N SER A 298 -18.58 -21.33 25.33
CA SER A 298 -17.39 -20.74 24.76
C SER A 298 -17.42 -19.25 25.04
N LYS A 299 -16.43 -18.73 25.76
CA LYS A 299 -16.15 -17.29 25.71
C LYS A 299 -15.90 -16.92 24.25
N GLU A 300 -16.49 -15.82 23.79
CA GLU A 300 -16.11 -15.22 22.52
C GLU A 300 -14.64 -14.82 22.61
N ILE A 301 -13.75 -15.65 22.06
CA ILE A 301 -12.34 -15.34 21.95
C ILE A 301 -12.17 -14.50 20.67
N SER A 302 -11.80 -13.24 20.84
CA SER A 302 -11.45 -12.35 19.74
C SER A 302 -10.12 -12.75 19.12
N CYS A 303 -10.02 -12.73 17.79
CA CYS A 303 -8.73 -12.81 17.11
C CYS A 303 -7.86 -11.60 17.49
N ARG A 304 -6.55 -11.81 17.63
CA ARG A 304 -5.59 -10.72 17.89
C ARG A 304 -5.66 -9.69 16.77
N VAL A 305 -5.72 -8.42 17.11
CA VAL A 305 -5.56 -7.31 16.15
C VAL A 305 -4.14 -6.76 16.31
N PRO A 306 -3.34 -6.65 15.23
CA PRO A 306 -2.01 -6.06 15.32
C PRO A 306 -2.07 -4.63 15.88
N ALA A 307 -1.04 -4.24 16.62
CA ALA A 307 -0.90 -2.87 17.09
C ALA A 307 -0.86 -1.89 15.90
N LEU A 308 -1.47 -0.71 16.06
CA LEU A 308 -1.55 0.28 14.99
C LEU A 308 -0.17 0.83 14.59
N LEU A 309 0.66 1.12 15.60
CA LEU A 309 2.03 1.54 15.41
C LEU A 309 2.97 0.35 15.52
N ASP A 310 3.95 0.28 14.62
CA ASP A 310 5.11 -0.59 14.80
C ASP A 310 6.05 -0.06 15.88
N GLN A 311 7.05 -0.88 16.22
CA GLN A 311 8.00 -0.56 17.28
C GLN A 311 8.72 0.77 17.02
N ARG A 312 9.25 0.94 15.80
CA ARG A 312 9.94 2.16 15.35
C ARG A 312 9.05 3.40 15.51
N SER A 313 7.82 3.34 15.03
CA SER A 313 6.90 4.49 15.09
C SER A 313 6.46 4.80 16.52
N SER A 314 6.30 3.76 17.35
CA SER A 314 5.95 3.90 18.77
C SER A 314 7.08 4.57 19.57
N GLU A 315 8.33 4.25 19.26
CA GLU A 315 9.51 4.88 19.86
C GLU A 315 9.61 6.37 19.49
N ILE A 316 9.41 6.71 18.21
CA ILE A 316 9.44 8.11 17.75
C ILE A 316 8.31 8.91 18.41
N LEU A 317 7.09 8.35 18.46
CA LEU A 317 5.97 9.00 19.13
C LEU A 317 6.28 9.29 20.61
N SER A 318 6.83 8.30 21.32
CA SER A 318 7.23 8.43 22.71
C SER A 318 8.33 9.48 22.92
N ALA A 319 9.26 9.63 21.96
CA ALA A 319 10.30 10.65 22.00
C ALA A 319 9.74 12.07 21.77
N LEU A 320 8.78 12.22 20.85
CA LEU A 320 8.10 13.50 20.62
C LEU A 320 7.29 13.94 21.84
N ASP A 321 6.55 13.02 22.46
CA ASP A 321 5.73 13.32 23.65
C ASP A 321 6.57 13.77 24.85
N LYS A 322 7.79 13.25 25.00
CA LYS A 322 8.74 13.71 26.04
C LYS A 322 9.29 15.11 25.78
N ASN A 323 9.45 15.48 24.51
CA ASN A 323 10.03 16.77 24.11
C ASN A 323 9.01 17.91 24.07
N ASP A 324 7.71 17.61 24.21
CA ASP A 324 6.63 18.60 24.12
C ASP A 324 6.75 19.74 25.15
N HIS A 325 7.34 19.47 26.32
CA HIS A 325 7.60 20.48 27.35
C HIS A 325 8.74 21.48 27.01
N SER A 326 9.44 21.31 25.88
CA SER A 326 10.57 22.15 25.46
C SER A 326 10.22 23.25 24.45
N TYR A 327 9.01 23.23 23.89
CA TYR A 327 8.56 24.24 22.92
C TYR A 327 8.12 25.52 23.64
N ASP A 328 9.09 26.27 24.17
CA ASP A 328 8.86 27.54 24.85
C ASP A 328 8.29 28.58 23.86
N LEU A 329 7.10 29.11 24.16
CA LEU A 329 6.35 30.08 23.33
C LEU A 329 7.03 31.46 23.27
N SER A 330 8.16 31.64 23.95
CA SER A 330 8.90 32.89 23.98
C SER A 330 10.18 32.81 23.16
N THR A 331 10.10 33.02 21.85
CA THR A 331 11.09 33.75 21.02
C THR A 331 10.79 33.57 19.52
N SER A 332 10.02 34.48 18.96
CA SER A 332 10.30 35.01 17.61
C SER A 332 9.61 36.36 17.44
N SER A 333 10.40 37.41 17.36
CA SER A 333 9.96 38.70 16.83
C SER A 333 9.70 38.53 15.34
N THR A 334 8.45 38.62 14.89
CA THR A 334 8.11 38.79 13.47
C THR A 334 7.38 40.11 13.24
N PRO A 335 7.70 40.86 12.17
CA PRO A 335 7.02 42.12 11.87
C PRO A 335 5.63 41.89 11.27
N GLY A 336 4.67 42.71 11.70
CA GLY A 336 3.43 43.11 11.02
C GLY A 336 2.72 42.12 10.10
N SER A 337 1.58 41.59 10.56
CA SER A 337 0.51 41.12 9.69
C SER A 337 -0.10 42.31 8.94
N GLY A 338 0.49 42.64 7.79
CA GLY A 338 -0.20 43.40 6.76
C GLY A 338 -1.14 42.44 6.04
N SER A 339 -2.45 42.66 6.19
CA SER A 339 -3.46 42.06 5.31
C SER A 339 -3.25 42.61 3.89
N LEU A 340 -2.29 42.07 3.15
CA LEU A 340 -2.20 42.29 1.72
C LEU A 340 -3.32 41.50 1.05
N ALA A 341 -3.98 42.14 0.08
CA ALA A 341 -5.04 41.58 -0.73
C ALA A 341 -4.64 40.20 -1.29
N SER A 342 -5.62 39.30 -1.42
CA SER A 342 -5.44 37.99 -2.05
C SER A 342 -4.60 38.15 -3.34
N PRO A 343 -3.49 37.40 -3.47
CA PRO A 343 -2.60 37.57 -4.60
C PRO A 343 -3.36 37.22 -5.88
N THR A 344 -3.58 38.23 -6.72
CA THR A 344 -4.27 38.10 -7.99
C THR A 344 -3.22 37.83 -9.06
N TRP A 345 -2.90 36.54 -9.21
CA TRP A 345 -2.00 36.07 -10.24
C TRP A 345 -2.73 35.19 -11.24
N GLU A 346 -2.22 35.18 -12.46
CA GLU A 346 -2.74 34.39 -13.57
C GLU A 346 -1.66 33.42 -14.03
N LEU A 347 -2.06 32.18 -14.31
CA LEU A 347 -1.17 31.18 -14.90
C LEU A 347 -1.54 31.02 -16.37
N LYS A 348 -0.58 31.23 -17.28
CA LYS A 348 -0.80 30.98 -18.70
C LYS A 348 -0.66 29.48 -19.01
N PRO A 349 -1.34 28.98 -20.05
CA PRO A 349 -1.16 27.60 -20.51
C PRO A 349 0.30 27.34 -20.85
N SER A 350 0.86 26.25 -20.32
CA SER A 350 2.20 25.80 -20.70
C SER A 350 2.24 25.35 -22.17
N SER A 351 3.41 25.43 -22.81
CA SER A 351 3.60 24.92 -24.17
C SER A 351 3.22 23.43 -24.25
N ASN A 352 2.67 23.00 -25.38
CA ASN A 352 2.24 21.60 -25.57
C ASN A 352 3.39 20.60 -25.45
N ASN A 353 4.63 21.03 -25.73
CA ASN A 353 5.81 20.17 -25.64
C ASN A 353 6.26 19.93 -24.19
N GLY A 354 5.80 20.75 -23.23
CA GLY A 354 6.26 20.66 -21.85
C GLY A 354 7.70 21.11 -21.65
N ILE A 355 8.26 20.72 -20.51
CA ILE A 355 9.67 20.96 -20.18
C ILE A 355 10.38 19.63 -20.18
N GLU A 356 11.22 19.42 -21.19
CA GLU A 356 11.99 18.20 -21.41
C GLU A 356 13.40 18.32 -20.82
N GLY A 357 13.89 17.22 -20.25
CA GLY A 357 15.25 17.13 -19.73
C GLY A 357 15.61 15.68 -19.41
N GLY A 358 16.63 15.19 -20.10
CA GLY A 358 16.93 13.76 -20.13
C GLY A 358 15.73 12.95 -20.63
N ASN A 359 15.35 11.91 -19.88
CA ASN A 359 14.23 11.02 -20.21
C ASN A 359 12.92 11.42 -19.53
N MET A 360 12.76 12.68 -19.11
CA MET A 360 11.60 13.13 -18.35
C MET A 360 10.93 14.34 -19.01
N ILE A 361 9.60 14.39 -18.89
CA ILE A 361 8.78 15.53 -19.33
C ILE A 361 7.92 16.00 -18.16
N HIS A 362 7.93 17.30 -17.91
CA HIS A 362 7.01 17.94 -16.97
C HIS A 362 5.94 18.73 -17.71
N TRP A 363 4.68 18.51 -17.33
CA TRP A 363 3.54 19.28 -17.80
C TRP A 363 2.80 19.93 -16.65
N THR A 364 2.47 21.21 -16.82
CA THR A 364 1.49 21.92 -15.99
C THR A 364 0.26 22.17 -16.85
N ILE A 365 -0.85 21.53 -16.47
CA ILE A 365 -2.13 21.63 -17.18
C ILE A 365 -3.11 22.44 -16.34
N ILE A 366 -3.73 23.40 -17.00
CA ILE A 366 -4.82 24.24 -16.49
C ILE A 366 -6.03 24.10 -17.42
N PRO A 367 -7.26 24.32 -16.93
CA PRO A 367 -8.45 24.31 -17.78
C PRO A 367 -8.41 25.42 -18.82
N GLU A 368 -8.86 25.12 -20.04
CA GLU A 368 -8.98 26.09 -21.15
C GLU A 368 -10.37 26.77 -21.19
N SER A 369 -11.13 26.67 -20.10
CA SER A 369 -12.54 27.07 -20.05
C SER A 369 -12.77 28.57 -19.79
N ALA A 370 -13.91 29.08 -20.27
CA ALA A 370 -14.36 30.45 -20.02
C ALA A 370 -14.52 30.76 -18.52
N PRO A 371 -14.39 32.04 -18.09
CA PRO A 371 -14.61 32.41 -16.69
C PRO A 371 -16.02 32.00 -16.23
N CYS A 372 -16.12 31.39 -15.03
CA CYS A 372 -17.32 30.77 -14.43
C CYS A 372 -17.74 29.37 -14.96
N SER A 373 -16.82 28.58 -15.50
CA SER A 373 -17.07 27.16 -15.77
C SER A 373 -17.26 26.36 -14.47
N SER A 374 -17.99 25.25 -14.54
CA SER A 374 -18.12 24.34 -13.39
C SER A 374 -16.84 23.51 -13.22
N ILE A 375 -16.57 23.05 -12.00
CA ILE A 375 -15.43 22.15 -11.74
C ILE A 375 -15.47 20.88 -12.61
N LEU A 376 -16.68 20.42 -12.97
CA LEU A 376 -16.87 19.29 -13.87
C LEU A 376 -16.32 19.59 -15.26
N ASP A 377 -16.56 20.80 -15.78
CA ASP A 377 -16.11 21.23 -17.10
C ASP A 377 -14.61 21.52 -17.11
N GLU A 378 -14.09 22.15 -16.06
CA GLU A 378 -12.64 22.34 -15.87
C GLU A 378 -11.92 20.99 -15.88
N ALA A 379 -12.41 20.01 -15.12
CA ALA A 379 -11.82 18.68 -15.02
C ALA A 379 -11.85 17.91 -16.35
N LYS A 380 -12.95 18.00 -17.10
CA LYS A 380 -13.05 17.40 -18.44
C LYS A 380 -12.07 18.06 -19.40
N SER A 381 -11.99 19.39 -19.41
CA SER A 381 -11.04 20.15 -20.23
C SER A 381 -9.59 19.75 -19.94
N VAL A 382 -9.23 19.64 -18.66
CA VAL A 382 -7.88 19.19 -18.25
C VAL A 382 -7.60 17.76 -18.72
N VAL A 383 -8.53 16.82 -18.54
CA VAL A 383 -8.36 15.42 -18.98
C VAL A 383 -8.24 15.32 -20.51
N GLU A 384 -9.05 16.07 -21.26
CA GLU A 384 -8.97 16.12 -22.72
C GLU A 384 -7.64 16.71 -23.20
N SER A 385 -7.16 17.78 -22.56
CA SER A 385 -5.86 18.39 -22.86
C SER A 385 -4.70 17.40 -22.60
N ILE A 386 -4.75 16.65 -21.49
CA ILE A 386 -3.77 15.59 -21.19
C ILE A 386 -3.77 14.53 -22.29
N LYS A 387 -4.94 14.02 -22.68
CA LYS A 387 -5.07 13.01 -23.75
C LYS A 387 -4.53 13.54 -25.08
N ALA A 388 -4.84 14.79 -25.43
CA ALA A 388 -4.36 15.42 -26.65
C ALA A 388 -2.83 15.54 -26.67
N ARG A 389 -2.21 15.99 -25.56
CA ARG A 389 -0.75 16.11 -25.43
C ARG A 389 -0.05 14.76 -25.46
N LEU A 390 -0.60 13.73 -24.80
CA LEU A 390 -0.10 12.36 -24.86
C LEU A 390 -0.09 11.84 -26.32
N ASN A 391 -1.19 12.02 -27.05
CA ASN A 391 -1.29 11.61 -28.45
C ASN A 391 -0.28 12.37 -29.33
N GLN A 392 -0.12 13.69 -29.12
CA GLN A 392 0.85 14.50 -29.86
C GLN A 392 2.30 14.06 -29.61
N ALA A 393 2.63 13.70 -28.37
CA ALA A 393 3.95 13.22 -27.96
C ALA A 393 4.18 11.72 -28.23
N SER A 394 3.18 11.00 -28.77
CA SER A 394 3.21 9.53 -28.91
C SER A 394 3.47 8.79 -27.59
N LEU A 395 2.99 9.34 -26.48
CA LEU A 395 3.08 8.76 -25.13
C LEU A 395 1.74 8.17 -24.69
N LYS A 396 1.80 7.27 -23.72
CA LYS A 396 0.64 6.59 -23.11
C LYS A 396 0.38 7.11 -21.70
N THR A 397 -0.82 6.89 -21.19
CA THR A 397 -1.16 7.25 -19.80
C THR A 397 -0.35 6.45 -18.77
N THR A 398 0.19 5.28 -19.16
CA THR A 398 1.13 4.48 -18.37
C THR A 398 2.51 5.12 -18.21
N ASP A 399 2.85 6.11 -19.04
CA ASP A 399 4.14 6.81 -18.99
C ASP A 399 4.14 7.95 -17.98
N ILE A 400 2.96 8.35 -17.48
CA ILE A 400 2.82 9.29 -16.36
C ILE A 400 3.28 8.56 -15.09
N VAL A 401 4.30 9.07 -14.40
CA VAL A 401 4.88 8.44 -13.20
C VAL A 401 4.42 9.10 -11.90
N SER A 402 4.17 10.41 -11.92
CA SER A 402 3.72 11.17 -10.74
C SER A 402 2.81 12.31 -11.13
N THR A 403 1.88 12.64 -10.24
CA THR A 403 0.91 13.73 -10.40
C THR A 403 0.73 14.55 -9.12
N MET A 404 0.66 15.86 -9.27
CA MET A 404 0.31 16.79 -8.19
C MET A 404 -0.96 17.51 -8.61
N ILE A 405 -2.07 17.22 -7.92
CA ILE A 405 -3.38 17.83 -8.16
C ILE A 405 -3.59 18.93 -7.12
N MET A 406 -3.82 20.15 -7.60
CA MET A 406 -4.12 21.29 -6.74
C MET A 406 -5.55 21.75 -7.00
N LEU A 407 -6.33 21.80 -5.93
CA LEU A 407 -7.73 22.22 -5.94
C LEU A 407 -7.88 23.59 -5.30
N ARG A 408 -8.89 24.34 -5.73
CA ARG A 408 -9.34 25.52 -4.98
C ARG A 408 -10.12 25.13 -3.72
N SER A 409 -10.93 24.07 -3.79
CA SER A 409 -11.71 23.55 -2.67
C SER A 409 -11.56 22.03 -2.58
N MET A 410 -11.39 21.51 -1.36
CA MET A 410 -11.34 20.07 -1.14
C MET A 410 -12.71 19.39 -1.27
N GLU A 411 -13.81 20.16 -1.32
CA GLU A 411 -15.16 19.64 -1.61
C GLU A 411 -15.26 19.00 -3.00
N ASP A 412 -14.42 19.45 -3.93
CA ASP A 412 -14.40 18.99 -5.32
C ASP A 412 -13.68 17.63 -5.51
N PHE A 413 -13.01 17.13 -4.46
CA PHE A 413 -12.14 15.96 -4.51
C PHE A 413 -12.80 14.72 -5.14
N THR A 414 -14.03 14.40 -4.74
CA THR A 414 -14.76 13.23 -5.25
C THR A 414 -15.10 13.37 -6.73
N THR A 415 -15.51 14.57 -7.15
CA THR A 415 -15.85 14.87 -8.55
C THR A 415 -14.62 14.76 -9.44
N ILE A 416 -13.49 15.34 -9.01
CA ILE A 416 -12.23 15.28 -9.73
C ILE A 416 -11.72 13.85 -9.84
N ASN A 417 -11.73 13.07 -8.76
CA ASN A 417 -11.27 11.68 -8.77
C ASN A 417 -12.03 10.84 -9.80
N LYS A 418 -13.34 11.03 -9.94
CA LYS A 418 -14.15 10.32 -10.92
C LYS A 418 -13.70 10.60 -12.36
N ILE A 419 -13.40 11.87 -12.68
CA ILE A 419 -13.02 12.29 -14.03
C ILE A 419 -11.54 11.94 -14.32
N TYR A 420 -10.65 12.24 -13.39
CA TYR A 420 -9.23 11.93 -13.47
C TYR A 420 -8.99 10.41 -13.60
N GLY A 421 -9.78 9.57 -12.92
CA GLY A 421 -9.73 8.12 -13.06
C GLY A 421 -9.97 7.61 -14.49
N THR A 422 -10.69 8.36 -15.33
CA THR A 422 -10.91 7.99 -16.74
C THR A 422 -9.65 8.08 -17.62
N LEU A 423 -8.55 8.62 -17.10
CA LEU A 423 -7.23 8.57 -17.75
C LEU A 423 -6.57 7.18 -17.63
N PHE A 424 -6.96 6.37 -16.64
CA PHE A 424 -6.26 5.13 -16.31
C PHE A 424 -7.20 3.93 -16.43
N PRO A 425 -7.51 3.49 -17.66
CA PRO A 425 -8.28 2.27 -17.87
C PRO A 425 -7.49 1.00 -17.48
N HIS A 426 -6.16 1.09 -17.52
CA HIS A 426 -5.22 0.04 -17.13
C HIS A 426 -4.84 0.17 -15.64
N PRO A 427 -4.43 -0.92 -14.96
CA PRO A 427 -3.99 -0.88 -13.57
C PRO A 427 -2.74 -0.01 -13.39
N ASN A 428 -2.42 0.28 -12.13
CA ASN A 428 -1.27 1.08 -11.71
C ASN A 428 -1.30 2.53 -12.22
N PRO A 429 -2.28 3.36 -11.82
CA PRO A 429 -2.20 4.80 -12.04
C PRO A 429 -0.93 5.40 -11.37
N PRO A 430 -0.46 6.60 -11.77
CA PRO A 430 0.76 7.21 -11.23
C PRO A 430 0.69 7.43 -9.71
N SER A 431 1.87 7.68 -9.11
CA SER A 431 1.89 8.26 -7.76
C SER A 431 1.21 9.64 -7.74
N ARG A 432 0.62 10.02 -6.60
CA ARG A 432 -0.18 11.24 -6.54
C ARG A 432 -0.14 11.93 -5.18
N VAL A 433 -0.10 13.25 -5.24
CA VAL A 433 -0.44 14.15 -4.12
C VAL A 433 -1.65 14.99 -4.52
N THR A 434 -2.56 15.26 -3.58
CA THR A 434 -3.72 16.13 -3.83
C THR A 434 -3.97 17.07 -2.67
N ILE A 435 -3.81 18.37 -2.90
CA ILE A 435 -3.98 19.40 -1.87
C ILE A 435 -4.98 20.47 -2.32
N SER A 436 -5.59 21.16 -1.35
CA SER A 436 -6.33 22.40 -1.61
C SER A 436 -5.44 23.59 -1.32
N CYS A 437 -5.32 24.51 -2.27
CA CYS A 437 -4.57 25.75 -2.14
C CYS A 437 -5.49 26.97 -1.91
N GLY A 438 -6.81 26.80 -1.89
CA GLY A 438 -7.75 27.85 -1.50
C GLY A 438 -7.59 29.15 -2.30
N SER A 439 -7.50 30.27 -1.57
CA SER A 439 -7.31 31.61 -2.14
C SER A 439 -5.91 31.84 -2.75
N SER A 440 -4.95 30.96 -2.53
CA SER A 440 -3.61 31.07 -3.11
C SER A 440 -3.56 30.60 -4.58
N MET A 441 -4.62 29.94 -5.07
CA MET A 441 -4.77 29.54 -6.48
C MET A 441 -5.01 30.74 -7.42
N PRO A 442 -4.55 30.70 -8.69
CA PRO A 442 -4.77 31.76 -9.68
C PRO A 442 -6.24 32.13 -9.86
N LEU A 443 -6.54 33.39 -10.17
CA LEU A 443 -7.92 33.81 -10.43
C LEU A 443 -8.59 32.93 -11.50
N ASN A 444 -9.88 32.63 -11.31
CA ASN A 444 -10.72 31.87 -12.24
C ASN A 444 -10.24 30.43 -12.57
N THR A 445 -9.31 29.89 -11.79
CA THR A 445 -8.86 28.49 -11.91
C THR A 445 -9.21 27.72 -10.65
N SER A 446 -9.90 26.59 -10.79
CA SER A 446 -10.29 25.72 -9.67
C SER A 446 -9.47 24.44 -9.62
N LEU A 447 -8.86 24.04 -10.74
CA LEU A 447 -8.04 22.85 -10.89
C LEU A 447 -6.71 23.14 -11.61
N ILE A 448 -5.61 22.65 -11.05
CA ILE A 448 -4.31 22.58 -11.74
C ILE A 448 -3.75 21.17 -11.54
N ILE A 449 -3.22 20.57 -12.60
CA ILE A 449 -2.52 19.27 -12.52
C ILE A 449 -1.10 19.43 -13.05
N HIS A 450 -0.12 19.15 -12.19
CA HIS A 450 1.26 18.93 -12.62
C HIS A 450 1.49 17.45 -12.84
N LEU A 451 2.07 17.10 -13.98
CA LEU A 451 2.36 15.73 -14.39
C LEU A 451 3.85 15.59 -14.60
N THR A 452 4.39 14.46 -14.16
CA THR A 452 5.72 14.01 -14.54
C THR A 452 5.58 12.74 -15.34
N LEU A 453 6.16 12.74 -16.53
CA LEU A 453 6.16 11.63 -17.46
C LEU A 453 7.58 11.16 -17.69
N HIS A 454 7.74 9.86 -17.87
CA HIS A 454 8.99 9.25 -18.30
C HIS A 454 8.91 8.90 -19.79
N ILE A 455 9.90 9.31 -20.57
CA ILE A 455 10.02 9.00 -21.98
C ILE A 455 10.57 7.57 -22.11
N PRO A 456 9.75 6.59 -22.57
CA PRO A 456 10.19 5.20 -22.65
C PRO A 456 11.33 5.03 -23.67
N SER A 457 12.24 4.12 -23.38
CA SER A 457 13.32 3.70 -24.28
C SER A 457 13.10 2.25 -24.72
N ALA A 458 13.63 1.85 -25.88
CA ALA A 458 13.48 0.47 -26.38
C ALA A 458 13.99 -0.62 -25.41
N THR A 459 14.82 -0.24 -24.43
CA THR A 459 15.39 -1.14 -23.41
C THR A 459 14.76 -0.99 -22.03
N SER A 460 13.79 -0.09 -21.83
CA SER A 460 13.23 0.16 -20.50
C SER A 460 12.28 -0.97 -20.07
N SER A 461 12.45 -1.45 -18.84
CA SER A 461 11.54 -2.41 -18.23
C SER A 461 10.15 -1.80 -17.97
N PRO A 462 9.08 -2.60 -17.90
CA PRO A 462 7.75 -2.09 -17.59
C PRO A 462 7.74 -1.48 -16.19
N ARG A 463 6.99 -0.38 -16.04
CA ARG A 463 6.78 0.30 -14.77
C ARG A 463 6.16 -0.65 -13.75
N LYS A 464 6.79 -0.76 -12.59
CA LYS A 464 6.24 -1.39 -11.39
C LYS A 464 5.58 -0.33 -10.52
N ALA A 465 4.47 -0.69 -9.87
CA ALA A 465 3.81 0.18 -8.92
C ALA A 465 3.39 -0.62 -7.69
N LEU A 466 3.40 0.05 -6.54
CA LEU A 466 2.71 -0.43 -5.34
C LEU A 466 1.32 0.20 -5.35
N HIS A 467 0.30 -0.63 -5.59
CA HIS A 467 -1.09 -0.20 -5.69
C HIS A 467 -1.95 -1.07 -4.77
N VAL A 468 -2.31 -0.55 -3.59
CA VAL A 468 -3.17 -1.26 -2.62
C VAL A 468 -4.55 -0.63 -2.59
N GLN A 469 -5.57 -1.47 -2.77
CA GLN A 469 -6.97 -1.02 -2.84
C GLN A 469 -7.86 -1.71 -1.81
N SER A 470 -7.38 -2.78 -1.18
CA SER A 470 -8.06 -3.50 -0.10
C SER A 470 -7.75 -2.95 1.28
N ARG A 471 -8.74 -3.04 2.18
CA ARG A 471 -8.54 -2.73 3.60
C ARG A 471 -7.77 -3.88 4.26
N SER A 472 -6.71 -3.54 4.97
CA SER A 472 -5.83 -4.47 5.69
C SER A 472 -5.29 -3.80 6.96
N TYR A 473 -4.45 -4.48 7.73
CA TYR A 473 -3.73 -3.83 8.84
C TYR A 473 -2.43 -3.13 8.40
N TRP A 474 -1.97 -3.40 7.18
CA TRP A 474 -0.64 -2.99 6.72
C TRP A 474 -0.57 -1.56 6.19
N ALA A 475 -1.37 -1.22 5.18
CA ALA A 475 -1.37 0.13 4.63
C ALA A 475 -2.79 0.58 4.30
N PRO A 476 -3.08 1.90 4.34
CA PRO A 476 -4.35 2.42 3.89
C PRO A 476 -4.59 2.08 2.41
N ALA A 477 -5.82 1.71 2.10
CA ALA A 477 -6.27 1.58 0.72
C ALA A 477 -6.31 2.96 0.03
N ASN A 478 -6.11 2.98 -1.29
CA ASN A 478 -6.12 4.25 -2.01
C ASN A 478 -7.52 4.87 -2.02
N ILE A 479 -7.59 6.16 -1.68
CA ILE A 479 -8.84 6.93 -1.64
C ILE A 479 -9.20 7.58 -2.98
N GLY A 480 -8.54 7.16 -4.05
CA GLY A 480 -8.70 7.67 -5.42
C GLY A 480 -7.80 6.91 -6.39
N PRO A 481 -7.84 7.25 -7.69
CA PRO A 481 -7.08 6.54 -8.71
C PRO A 481 -5.61 6.99 -8.74
N TYR A 482 -4.79 6.42 -7.86
CA TYR A 482 -3.33 6.62 -7.82
C TYR A 482 -2.66 5.35 -7.29
N SER A 483 -1.34 5.23 -7.43
CA SER A 483 -0.54 4.19 -6.75
C SER A 483 0.25 4.80 -5.59
N GLN A 484 0.49 4.07 -4.51
CA GLN A 484 1.31 4.54 -3.39
C GLN A 484 2.74 4.87 -3.82
N ALA A 485 3.29 4.06 -4.74
CA ALA A 485 4.59 4.31 -5.34
C ALA A 485 4.62 3.84 -6.79
N SER A 486 5.43 4.49 -7.61
CA SER A 486 5.64 4.16 -9.02
C SER A 486 7.13 4.20 -9.36
N SER A 487 7.66 3.11 -9.89
CA SER A 487 9.04 3.04 -10.35
C SER A 487 9.25 3.88 -11.61
N LEU A 488 10.37 4.57 -11.70
CA LEU A 488 10.85 5.05 -12.99
C LEU A 488 11.42 3.89 -13.80
N PRO A 489 10.98 3.68 -15.04
CA PRO A 489 11.68 2.80 -15.96
C PRO A 489 13.13 3.29 -16.14
N SER A 490 14.12 2.41 -15.95
CA SER A 490 15.54 2.75 -16.12
C SER A 490 16.18 1.80 -17.11
N SER A 491 17.16 2.28 -17.88
CA SER A 491 17.96 1.42 -18.77
C SER A 491 19.06 0.67 -18.02
N LEU A 492 19.39 1.07 -16.79
CA LEU A 492 20.43 0.48 -15.96
C LEU A 492 19.77 -0.48 -14.96
N SER A 493 20.08 -1.77 -15.06
CA SER A 493 19.46 -2.85 -14.30
C SER A 493 19.70 -2.80 -12.78
N SER A 494 20.61 -1.97 -12.29
CA SER A 494 21.05 -1.97 -10.89
C SER A 494 20.48 -0.85 -10.01
N SER A 495 19.96 0.25 -10.56
CA SER A 495 19.41 1.38 -9.78
C SER A 495 17.94 1.63 -10.12
N GLN A 496 17.08 1.55 -9.10
CA GLN A 496 15.65 1.83 -9.22
C GLN A 496 15.30 3.07 -8.41
N THR A 497 14.75 4.06 -9.12
CA THR A 497 14.19 5.29 -8.55
C THR A 497 12.68 5.17 -8.52
N LEU A 498 12.04 5.61 -7.46
CA LEU A 498 10.59 5.55 -7.28
C LEU A 498 10.04 6.92 -6.89
N THR A 499 8.87 7.26 -7.43
CA THR A 499 8.06 8.39 -6.93
C THR A 499 7.05 7.86 -5.92
N ILE A 500 6.78 8.64 -4.87
CA ILE A 500 5.91 8.22 -3.77
C ILE A 500 4.72 9.19 -3.67
N ALA A 501 3.53 8.64 -3.46
CA ALA A 501 2.31 9.42 -3.25
C ALA A 501 2.31 10.08 -1.86
N GLY A 502 1.46 11.09 -1.71
CA GLY A 502 1.19 11.68 -0.41
C GLY A 502 0.53 10.67 0.53
N GLN A 503 0.99 10.63 1.77
CA GLN A 503 0.46 9.77 2.82
C GLN A 503 -0.31 10.62 3.82
N ILE A 504 -1.54 10.22 4.15
CA ILE A 504 -2.36 10.79 5.22
C ILE A 504 -2.54 9.74 6.32
N PRO A 505 -2.79 10.11 7.60
CA PRO A 505 -2.80 9.19 8.72
C PRO A 505 -4.11 8.42 8.81
N LEU A 506 -4.51 7.69 7.77
CA LEU A 506 -5.67 6.81 7.87
C LEU A 506 -5.30 5.57 8.68
N ILE A 507 -6.21 5.12 9.53
CA ILE A 507 -6.11 3.83 10.20
C ILE A 507 -6.42 2.74 9.13
N PRO A 508 -5.44 1.88 8.75
CA PRO A 508 -5.54 1.04 7.56
C PRO A 508 -6.80 0.16 7.46
N HIS A 509 -7.21 -0.44 8.58
CA HIS A 509 -8.28 -1.44 8.58
C HIS A 509 -9.68 -0.82 8.47
N ASN A 510 -9.85 0.44 8.86
CA ASN A 510 -11.17 1.11 8.89
C ASN A 510 -11.25 2.37 8.01
N MET A 511 -10.14 2.87 7.49
CA MET A 511 -10.06 4.04 6.61
C MET A 511 -10.60 5.34 7.24
N LEU A 512 -10.51 5.46 8.57
CA LEU A 512 -10.83 6.67 9.35
C LEU A 512 -9.54 7.36 9.81
N LEU A 513 -9.63 8.66 10.11
CA LEU A 513 -8.55 9.39 10.77
C LEU A 513 -8.55 9.07 12.28
N PRO A 514 -7.39 9.09 12.95
CA PRO A 514 -7.27 8.99 14.40
C PRO A 514 -8.19 10.00 15.09
N THR A 515 -9.05 9.52 15.98
CA THR A 515 -9.87 10.39 16.83
C THR A 515 -9.07 10.80 18.05
N SER A 516 -9.04 12.09 18.35
CA SER A 516 -8.46 12.63 19.59
C SER A 516 -9.17 12.05 20.81
N SER A 517 -8.48 11.27 21.65
CA SER A 517 -9.00 10.97 22.98
C SER A 517 -8.95 12.26 23.81
N PRO A 518 -9.95 12.53 24.68
CA PRO A 518 -9.98 13.76 25.48
C PRO A 518 -8.86 13.85 26.53
N SER A 519 -8.05 12.81 26.73
CA SER A 519 -6.99 12.74 27.75
C SER A 519 -5.55 12.71 27.22
N SER A 520 -5.34 12.69 25.89
CA SER A 520 -4.00 12.71 25.28
C SER A 520 -3.71 14.07 24.66
N SER A 521 -2.68 14.75 25.15
CA SER A 521 -2.11 15.94 24.51
C SER A 521 -1.59 15.57 23.11
N LEU A 522 -2.11 16.27 22.09
CA LEU A 522 -1.65 16.35 20.69
C LEU A 522 -2.07 15.23 19.71
N PRO A 523 -3.32 15.30 19.19
CA PRO A 523 -3.76 14.60 17.97
C PRO A 523 -2.78 14.69 16.80
N PHE A 524 -2.06 15.82 16.70
CA PHE A 524 -1.06 16.07 15.65
C PHE A 524 0.16 15.14 15.71
N HIS A 525 0.64 14.73 16.90
CA HIS A 525 1.77 13.80 17.00
C HIS A 525 1.41 12.45 16.40
N MET A 526 0.25 11.91 16.80
CA MET A 526 -0.26 10.65 16.28
C MET A 526 -0.48 10.72 14.77
N SER A 527 -1.11 11.80 14.28
CA SER A 527 -1.30 12.05 12.84
C SER A 527 0.04 12.10 12.10
N THR A 528 1.03 12.82 12.62
CA THR A 528 2.36 12.95 12.00
C THR A 528 3.06 11.60 11.90
N ILE A 529 3.06 10.83 12.99
CA ILE A 529 3.76 9.54 13.07
C ILE A 529 3.05 8.45 12.29
N LEU A 530 1.72 8.35 12.37
CA LEU A 530 0.99 7.34 11.61
C LEU A 530 1.14 7.56 10.10
N SER A 531 1.12 8.81 9.65
CA SER A 531 1.36 9.14 8.25
C SER A 531 2.81 8.87 7.82
N LEU A 532 3.80 9.13 8.69
CA LEU A 532 5.19 8.80 8.43
C LEU A 532 5.39 7.27 8.37
N GLN A 533 4.74 6.51 9.24
CA GLN A 533 4.76 5.05 9.21
C GLN A 533 4.29 4.49 7.87
N HIS A 534 3.21 5.05 7.29
CA HIS A 534 2.72 4.63 5.98
C HIS A 534 3.77 4.86 4.89
N LEU A 535 4.46 6.00 4.94
CA LEU A 535 5.57 6.30 4.03
C LEU A 535 6.72 5.29 4.17
N LEU A 536 7.07 4.93 5.40
CA LEU A 536 8.13 3.96 5.69
C LEU A 536 7.76 2.54 5.25
N ARG A 537 6.52 2.11 5.46
CA ARG A 537 6.02 0.81 4.98
C ARG A 537 6.07 0.70 3.46
N ILE A 538 5.75 1.80 2.75
CA ILE A 538 5.91 1.87 1.29
C ILE A 538 7.38 1.72 0.90
N ALA A 539 8.28 2.39 1.62
CA ALA A 539 9.71 2.29 1.38
C ALA A 539 10.22 0.86 1.59
N ASP A 540 9.88 0.22 2.70
CA ASP A 540 10.26 -1.16 2.99
C ASP A 540 9.73 -2.13 1.91
N ALA A 541 8.45 -2.03 1.53
CA ALA A 541 7.83 -2.91 0.53
C ALA A 541 8.32 -2.67 -0.91
N THR A 542 8.91 -1.51 -1.18
CA THR A 542 9.51 -1.20 -2.48
C THR A 542 11.03 -1.26 -2.47
N SER A 543 11.62 -1.71 -1.35
CA SER A 543 13.05 -1.79 -1.11
C SER A 543 13.76 -0.44 -1.31
N ILE A 544 13.09 0.67 -1.01
CA ILE A 544 13.75 1.98 -0.94
C ILE A 544 14.72 1.92 0.24
N LYS A 545 15.93 2.43 0.01
CA LYS A 545 17.00 2.53 1.01
C LYS A 545 17.34 3.97 1.36
N TRP A 546 16.94 4.95 0.55
CA TRP A 546 17.13 6.38 0.85
C TRP A 546 16.04 7.26 0.21
N PHE A 547 15.60 8.30 0.91
CA PHE A 547 14.74 9.37 0.41
C PHE A 547 15.56 10.60 -0.02
N THR A 548 15.17 11.25 -1.11
CA THR A 548 15.86 12.46 -1.60
C THR A 548 15.49 13.72 -0.83
N SER A 549 14.25 13.80 -0.35
CA SER A 549 13.69 14.94 0.39
C SER A 549 12.32 14.58 0.96
N ALA A 550 11.80 15.40 1.86
CA ALA A 550 10.41 15.33 2.29
C ALA A 550 9.75 16.70 2.43
N CYS A 551 8.51 16.80 1.98
CA CYS A 551 7.60 17.90 2.28
C CYS A 551 6.48 17.37 3.17
N ILE A 552 6.12 18.13 4.21
CA ILE A 552 4.90 17.89 4.96
C ILE A 552 3.90 18.99 4.66
N TYR A 553 2.69 18.60 4.25
CA TYR A 553 1.59 19.55 4.08
C TYR A 553 0.76 19.61 5.35
N ILE A 554 0.44 20.81 5.79
CA ILE A 554 -0.44 21.07 6.93
C ILE A 554 -1.57 22.01 6.51
N PRO A 555 -2.82 21.77 6.89
CA PRO A 555 -3.93 22.67 6.59
C PRO A 555 -3.85 23.90 7.50
N THR A 556 -4.38 25.02 7.04
CA THR A 556 -4.54 26.21 7.88
C THR A 556 -5.63 25.97 8.92
N SER A 557 -5.22 25.66 10.14
CA SER A 557 -6.10 25.60 11.30
C SER A 557 -5.73 26.72 12.29
N SER A 558 -6.48 27.83 12.22
CA SER A 558 -6.41 29.06 13.04
C SER A 558 -5.36 30.12 12.63
N PRO A 559 -5.63 31.42 12.84
CA PRO A 559 -4.93 32.53 12.18
C PRO A 559 -3.56 32.93 12.77
N SER A 560 -2.92 32.12 13.64
CA SER A 560 -1.62 32.49 14.23
C SER A 560 -0.43 31.80 13.53
N PRO A 561 0.50 32.57 12.92
CA PRO A 561 1.72 32.03 12.28
C PRO A 561 2.63 31.23 13.22
N SER A 562 2.52 31.46 14.54
CA SER A 562 3.28 30.73 15.57
C SER A 562 2.95 29.24 15.62
N SER A 563 1.76 28.84 15.15
CA SER A 563 1.36 27.42 15.13
C SER A 563 2.13 26.63 14.08
N ALA A 564 2.23 27.12 12.84
CA ALA A 564 2.88 26.38 11.74
C ALA A 564 4.38 26.16 11.97
N SER A 565 5.07 27.13 12.57
CA SER A 565 6.48 27.00 12.98
C SER A 565 6.69 25.85 13.97
N ILE A 566 5.82 25.71 14.98
CA ILE A 566 5.88 24.63 15.98
C ILE A 566 5.59 23.28 15.33
N LEU A 567 4.54 23.20 14.50
CA LEU A 567 4.19 21.97 13.78
C LEU A 567 5.32 21.52 12.84
N SER A 568 6.00 22.46 12.17
CA SER A 568 7.18 22.19 11.35
C SER A 568 8.32 21.56 12.16
N LYS A 569 8.61 22.11 13.35
CA LYS A 569 9.63 21.57 14.26
C LYS A 569 9.29 20.15 14.71
N ILE A 570 8.05 19.89 15.10
CA ILE A 570 7.58 18.55 15.52
C ILE A 570 7.77 17.54 14.39
N ALA A 571 7.29 17.86 13.19
CA ALA A 571 7.43 17.02 12.01
C ALA A 571 8.90 16.77 11.65
N TYR A 572 9.73 17.81 11.74
CA TYR A 572 11.16 17.68 11.49
C TYR A 572 11.87 16.81 12.53
N GLN A 573 11.47 16.86 13.80
CA GLN A 573 12.00 15.94 14.80
C GLN A 573 11.68 14.49 14.45
N ALA A 574 10.47 14.18 13.98
CA ALA A 574 10.14 12.85 13.48
C ALA A 574 11.03 12.44 12.30
N TRP A 575 11.23 13.35 11.33
CA TRP A 575 12.13 13.15 10.19
C TRP A 575 13.59 12.93 10.62
N LYS A 576 14.08 13.67 11.62
CA LYS A 576 15.42 13.50 12.18
C LYS A 576 15.59 12.13 12.83
N HIS A 577 14.61 11.66 13.60
CA HIS A 577 14.70 10.37 14.30
C HIS A 577 14.84 9.20 13.32
N ILE A 578 14.15 9.24 12.18
CA ILE A 578 14.26 8.16 11.20
C ILE A 578 15.60 8.15 10.43
N HIS A 579 16.34 9.25 10.47
CA HIS A 579 17.67 9.41 9.86
C HIS A 579 18.83 9.44 10.87
N ALA A 580 18.51 9.30 12.15
CA ALA A 580 19.52 9.19 13.19
C ALA A 580 20.18 7.81 13.12
N LEU A 581 21.49 7.76 13.36
CA LEU A 581 22.18 6.48 13.53
C LEU A 581 21.61 5.78 14.77
N PRO A 582 21.40 4.44 14.72
CA PRO A 582 21.13 3.68 15.93
C PRO A 582 22.22 3.99 16.96
N PRO A 583 21.90 4.12 18.25
CA PRO A 583 22.93 4.27 19.27
C PRO A 583 23.91 3.09 19.13
N GLN A 584 25.19 3.38 18.90
CA GLN A 584 26.21 2.36 19.10
C GLN A 584 26.15 1.98 20.58
N ASP A 585 26.06 0.69 20.88
CA ASP A 585 26.30 0.17 22.24
C ASP A 585 27.77 0.43 22.62
N SER A 586 28.10 1.69 22.87
CA SER A 586 29.29 2.09 23.61
C SER A 586 28.86 2.20 25.07
N ASP A 587 28.96 1.09 25.79
CA ASP A 587 29.67 1.04 27.08
C ASP A 587 29.44 -0.33 27.71
N HIS A 588 30.48 -1.16 27.63
CA HIS A 588 30.75 -2.21 28.60
C HIS A 588 31.04 -1.51 29.95
N ASP A 589 29.99 -0.96 30.59
CA ASP A 589 30.08 -0.49 31.97
C ASP A 589 29.73 -1.64 32.91
N SER A 590 30.68 -1.90 33.81
CA SER A 590 30.92 -3.17 34.48
C SER A 590 30.09 -3.39 35.75
N ASP A 591 28.83 -2.95 35.83
CA ASP A 591 28.02 -3.09 37.06
C ASP A 591 26.53 -3.41 36.79
N ALA A 592 26.26 -4.37 35.91
CA ALA A 592 24.95 -5.03 35.85
C ALA A 592 24.96 -6.30 36.71
N GLU A 593 23.93 -6.44 37.55
CA GLU A 593 23.68 -7.53 38.50
C GLU A 593 24.04 -8.94 37.95
N PRO A 594 24.53 -9.87 38.80
CA PRO A 594 24.96 -11.18 38.33
C PRO A 594 23.82 -11.88 37.61
N ARG A 595 24.02 -12.10 36.31
CA ARG A 595 23.16 -12.91 35.44
C ARG A 595 22.65 -14.12 36.21
N ASP A 596 21.33 -14.20 36.36
CA ASP A 596 20.70 -15.35 36.99
C ASP A 596 20.84 -16.58 36.07
N LEU A 597 21.90 -17.34 36.28
CA LEU A 597 22.24 -18.56 35.55
C LEU A 597 21.17 -19.66 35.73
N TRP A 598 20.18 -19.46 36.61
CA TRP A 598 19.02 -20.33 36.74
C TRP A 598 17.94 -20.04 35.67
N GLU A 599 17.75 -18.78 35.25
CA GLU A 599 16.85 -18.44 34.12
C GLU A 599 17.41 -18.86 32.75
N GLU A 600 18.73 -18.82 32.58
CA GLU A 600 19.40 -19.26 31.34
C GLU A 600 19.27 -20.77 31.09
N LYS A 601 19.25 -21.59 32.14
CA LYS A 601 19.18 -23.06 31.99
C LYS A 601 17.78 -23.57 31.63
N PHE A 602 16.72 -22.84 31.99
CA PHE A 602 15.35 -23.16 31.57
C PHE A 602 14.95 -22.54 30.23
N ARG A 603 15.71 -21.58 29.69
CA ARG A 603 15.53 -21.06 28.32
C ARG A 603 16.13 -21.94 27.22
N TYR A 604 16.95 -22.93 27.55
CA TYR A 604 17.54 -23.88 26.58
C TYR A 604 16.61 -25.04 26.18
N SER A 605 15.34 -25.03 26.62
CA SER A 605 14.32 -25.99 26.23
C SER A 605 13.08 -25.24 25.72
N ASN A 606 12.88 -25.26 24.39
CA ASN A 606 11.63 -24.98 23.66
C ASN A 606 11.20 -23.57 23.22
N THR A 607 12.01 -22.51 23.31
CA THR A 607 11.68 -21.25 22.61
C THR A 607 12.95 -20.45 22.31
N ALA A 608 13.55 -20.65 21.14
CA ALA A 608 14.47 -19.67 20.57
C ALA A 608 13.62 -18.76 19.66
N PRO A 609 13.63 -17.43 19.84
CA PRO A 609 13.29 -16.53 18.75
C PRO A 609 14.36 -16.79 17.68
N LEU A 610 13.97 -17.43 16.58
CA LEU A 610 14.72 -17.32 15.34
C LEU A 610 14.80 -15.82 15.02
N SER A 611 16.03 -15.28 15.07
CA SER A 611 16.43 -13.92 14.65
C SER A 611 15.38 -12.82 14.83
N THR A 612 15.53 -12.03 15.88
CA THR A 612 14.94 -10.68 16.08
C THR A 612 15.42 -9.64 15.06
N GLU A 613 15.81 -10.03 13.85
CA GLU A 613 16.31 -9.15 12.79
C GLU A 613 15.36 -9.10 11.60
N HIS A 614 14.10 -8.70 11.84
CA HIS A 614 13.56 -7.67 10.96
C HIS A 614 14.28 -6.38 11.35
N THR A 615 15.53 -6.23 10.90
CA THR A 615 16.28 -4.98 11.07
C THR A 615 15.41 -3.89 10.46
N THR A 616 14.81 -3.05 11.31
CA THR A 616 14.13 -1.84 10.88
C THR A 616 15.12 -1.10 10.00
N THR A 617 14.83 -1.02 8.70
CA THR A 617 15.76 -0.43 7.75
C THR A 617 16.01 1.00 8.19
N ALA A 618 17.27 1.31 8.50
CA ALA A 618 17.69 2.68 8.73
C ALA A 618 17.61 3.42 7.39
N TYR A 619 17.31 4.71 7.43
CA TYR A 619 17.24 5.54 6.23
C TYR A 619 18.22 6.71 6.40
N PRO A 620 19.22 6.89 5.52
CA PRO A 620 19.68 5.94 4.52
C PRO A 620 20.14 4.60 5.12
N ALA A 621 20.00 3.52 4.35
CA ALA A 621 20.48 2.21 4.75
C ALA A 621 22.02 2.21 4.86
N HIS A 622 22.55 1.51 5.86
CA HIS A 622 23.98 1.50 6.18
C HIS A 622 24.88 1.03 5.03
N ASP A 623 24.36 0.20 4.12
CA ASP A 623 25.08 -0.32 2.97
C ASP A 623 25.25 0.69 1.82
N ILE A 624 24.53 1.82 1.87
CA ILE A 624 24.63 2.90 0.87
C ILE A 624 25.58 4.02 1.32
N LEU A 625 25.70 4.28 2.62
CA LEU A 625 26.51 5.39 3.11
C LEU A 625 28.02 5.05 3.10
N GLN A 626 28.82 5.92 2.47
CA GLN A 626 30.28 5.90 2.57
C GLN A 626 30.82 6.75 3.75
N THR A 627 29.93 7.35 4.54
CA THR A 627 30.26 8.35 5.58
C THR A 627 29.67 7.98 6.93
N ASP A 628 30.45 8.16 8.00
CA ASP A 628 30.05 7.84 9.38
C ASP A 628 29.10 8.87 10.04
N ALA A 629 28.67 9.91 9.32
CA ALA A 629 27.79 10.97 9.85
C ALA A 629 26.32 10.79 9.42
N PRO A 630 25.34 11.04 10.31
CA PRO A 630 23.93 10.97 9.96
C PRO A 630 23.62 12.04 8.89
N THR A 631 23.11 11.58 7.75
CA THR A 631 22.76 12.45 6.63
C THR A 631 21.24 12.58 6.55
N ILE A 632 20.74 13.75 6.92
CA ILE A 632 19.31 14.05 6.98
C ILE A 632 18.90 14.71 5.67
N PRO A 633 18.04 14.10 4.84
CA PRO A 633 17.61 14.71 3.59
C PRO A 633 16.85 16.03 3.82
N PRO A 634 16.87 16.95 2.84
CA PRO A 634 16.15 18.21 2.91
C PRO A 634 14.67 18.04 3.29
N PHE A 635 14.21 18.91 4.19
CA PHE A 635 12.85 18.89 4.74
C PHE A 635 12.27 20.31 4.79
N TRP A 636 10.98 20.43 4.46
CA TRP A 636 10.21 21.66 4.68
C TRP A 636 8.73 21.37 4.93
N THR A 637 8.05 22.36 5.47
CA THR A 637 6.61 22.36 5.73
C THR A 637 5.92 23.34 4.79
N ALA A 638 4.85 22.89 4.14
CA ALA A 638 3.99 23.70 3.30
C ALA A 638 2.60 23.85 3.93
N GLU A 639 2.25 25.08 4.31
CA GLU A 639 0.91 25.38 4.79
C GLU A 639 -0.04 25.59 3.59
N VAL A 640 -1.07 24.75 3.52
CA VAL A 640 -2.07 24.71 2.46
C VAL A 640 -3.46 24.97 3.03
N ASP A 641 -4.47 25.12 2.19
CA ASP A 641 -5.81 25.44 2.67
C ASP A 641 -6.47 24.25 3.39
N SER A 642 -6.47 23.08 2.75
CA SER A 642 -7.05 21.86 3.32
C SER A 642 -6.47 20.62 2.64
N LEU A 643 -6.61 19.46 3.31
CA LEU A 643 -6.12 18.15 2.87
C LEU A 643 -7.28 17.16 2.69
N PRO A 644 -7.08 16.07 1.92
CA PRO A 644 -8.09 15.05 1.71
C PRO A 644 -8.62 14.49 3.03
N ARG A 645 -9.94 14.22 3.07
CA ARG A 645 -10.65 13.70 4.25
C ARG A 645 -10.60 14.60 5.50
N GLY A 646 -10.13 15.85 5.37
CA GLY A 646 -9.92 16.74 6.51
C GLY A 646 -8.72 16.33 7.36
N SER A 647 -7.72 15.69 6.76
CA SER A 647 -6.47 15.34 7.45
C SER A 647 -5.76 16.58 8.01
N GLU A 648 -5.12 16.43 9.17
CA GLU A 648 -4.25 17.47 9.75
C GLU A 648 -2.84 17.48 9.13
N VAL A 649 -2.48 16.43 8.41
CA VAL A 649 -1.12 16.26 7.86
C VAL A 649 -1.09 15.36 6.63
N GLU A 650 -0.19 15.65 5.70
CA GLU A 650 0.14 14.76 4.58
C GLU A 650 1.66 14.75 4.34
N TRP A 651 2.30 13.58 4.46
CA TRP A 651 3.73 13.41 4.16
C TRP A 651 3.94 13.11 2.68
N HIS A 652 4.94 13.76 2.06
CA HIS A 652 5.34 13.51 0.69
C HIS A 652 6.86 13.46 0.57
N ALA A 653 7.42 12.26 0.40
CA ALA A 653 8.82 12.09 -0.01
C ALA A 653 8.87 11.91 -1.52
N HIS A 654 9.31 12.96 -2.22
CA HIS A 654 9.21 13.08 -3.68
C HIS A 654 9.78 11.87 -4.41
N VAL A 655 11.01 11.47 -4.05
CA VAL A 655 11.74 10.38 -4.68
C VAL A 655 12.43 9.49 -3.65
N GLY A 656 12.28 8.17 -3.83
CA GLY A 656 13.00 7.13 -3.11
C GLY A 656 13.92 6.33 -4.02
N VAL A 657 14.99 5.77 -3.45
CA VAL A 657 16.07 5.11 -4.17
C VAL A 657 16.42 3.78 -3.49
N ASN A 658 16.58 2.70 -4.27
CA ASN A 658 16.91 1.36 -3.77
C ASN A 658 18.43 1.03 -3.77
N ASN A 659 19.21 1.46 -4.78
CA ASN A 659 20.60 1.00 -4.89
C ASN A 659 21.47 1.94 -5.74
N ILE A 660 22.57 2.46 -5.18
CA ILE A 660 23.52 3.30 -5.91
C ILE A 660 24.91 3.28 -5.27
N GLU A 661 25.93 3.26 -6.12
CA GLU A 661 27.21 3.95 -5.89
C GLU A 661 26.93 5.47 -5.77
N THR A 662 26.65 5.97 -4.57
CA THR A 662 26.44 7.41 -4.36
C THR A 662 27.76 8.15 -4.52
N HIS A 663 27.84 9.07 -5.47
CA HIS A 663 29.09 9.77 -5.76
C HIS A 663 29.32 11.00 -4.88
N GLU A 664 28.28 11.79 -4.56
CA GLU A 664 28.38 12.95 -3.66
C GLU A 664 27.02 13.31 -3.03
N HIS A 665 27.00 13.51 -1.71
CA HIS A 665 25.96 14.26 -1.00
C HIS A 665 26.57 15.58 -0.51
N ARG A 666 25.98 16.71 -0.90
CA ARG A 666 26.28 18.03 -0.32
C ARG A 666 24.97 18.57 0.20
N ASP A 667 24.89 19.03 1.45
CA ASP A 667 23.76 19.53 2.29
C ASP A 667 22.33 19.67 1.72
N ASN A 668 22.15 19.88 0.41
CA ASN A 668 20.90 20.10 -0.31
C ASN A 668 20.77 19.32 -1.65
N SER A 669 21.72 18.46 -2.00
CA SER A 669 21.80 17.75 -3.29
C SER A 669 22.18 16.29 -3.07
N LEU A 670 21.33 15.38 -3.55
CA LEU A 670 21.63 13.96 -3.69
C LEU A 670 21.88 13.63 -5.16
N THR A 671 23.06 13.11 -5.47
CA THR A 671 23.40 12.66 -6.82
C THR A 671 23.58 11.14 -6.84
N THR A 672 22.79 10.49 -7.67
CA THR A 672 22.85 9.06 -7.94
C THR A 672 23.56 8.80 -9.27
N SER A 673 23.81 7.55 -9.63
CA SER A 673 24.36 7.19 -10.95
C SER A 673 23.42 7.49 -12.13
N SER A 674 22.13 7.72 -11.86
CA SER A 674 21.08 7.90 -12.88
C SER A 674 20.24 9.16 -12.68
N THR A 675 20.25 9.77 -11.51
CA THR A 675 19.40 10.90 -11.17
C THR A 675 20.09 11.86 -10.22
N ARG A 676 19.94 13.16 -10.46
CA ARG A 676 20.32 14.21 -9.52
C ARG A 676 19.06 14.86 -8.96
N HIS A 677 19.00 14.96 -7.63
CA HIS A 677 17.92 15.62 -6.92
C HIS A 677 18.49 16.72 -6.03
N THR A 678 18.09 17.97 -6.26
CA THR A 678 18.58 19.14 -5.50
C THR A 678 17.41 19.94 -4.95
N VAL A 679 17.47 20.34 -3.69
CA VAL A 679 16.47 21.19 -3.05
C VAL A 679 17.12 22.52 -2.66
N LEU A 680 16.65 23.62 -3.24
CA LEU A 680 17.07 24.97 -2.84
C LEU A 680 15.99 25.61 -1.98
N THR A 681 16.38 26.19 -0.85
CA THR A 681 15.47 26.92 0.05
C THR A 681 15.88 28.38 0.12
N PHE A 682 14.89 29.28 0.08
CA PHE A 682 15.10 30.72 0.15
C PHE A 682 14.42 31.26 1.41
N PRO A 683 15.13 32.02 2.26
CA PRO A 683 14.53 32.62 3.46
C PRO A 683 13.48 33.68 3.07
N TYR A 684 12.63 34.04 4.03
CA TYR A 684 11.48 34.94 3.83
C TYR A 684 11.81 36.31 3.18
N ASP A 685 13.05 36.79 3.32
CA ASP A 685 13.54 38.07 2.82
C ASP A 685 14.30 37.97 1.49
N ALA A 686 14.50 36.76 0.96
CA ALA A 686 15.11 36.50 -0.33
C ALA A 686 14.06 36.09 -1.36
N ILE A 687 14.21 36.56 -2.60
CA ILE A 687 13.44 36.09 -3.75
C ILE A 687 14.44 35.47 -4.74
N PRO A 688 14.17 34.28 -5.29
CA PRO A 688 15.06 33.67 -6.29
C PRO A 688 15.28 34.59 -7.48
N ALA A 689 16.54 34.83 -7.83
CA ALA A 689 16.94 35.55 -9.04
C ALA A 689 16.99 34.59 -10.24
N SER A 690 16.91 35.14 -11.46
CA SER A 690 17.08 34.35 -12.68
C SER A 690 18.47 33.72 -12.80
N ASP A 691 19.46 34.26 -12.11
CA ASP A 691 20.85 33.79 -12.13
C ASP A 691 21.10 32.67 -11.12
N ASP A 692 20.29 32.57 -10.04
CA ASP A 692 20.28 31.40 -9.13
C ASP A 692 19.89 30.09 -9.86
N LEU A 693 19.34 30.23 -11.07
CA LEU A 693 18.99 29.15 -11.99
C LEU A 693 20.07 28.88 -13.04
N LYS A 694 21.05 29.76 -13.22
CA LYS A 694 22.03 29.70 -14.32
C LYS A 694 23.33 29.00 -13.95
N ASP A 695 23.73 28.99 -12.68
CA ASP A 695 24.99 28.38 -12.24
C ASP A 695 24.84 26.88 -11.89
N ASP A 696 25.72 26.04 -12.48
CA ASP A 696 25.98 24.60 -12.28
C ASP A 696 24.82 23.57 -12.35
N TYR A 697 23.56 23.98 -12.20
CA TYR A 697 22.38 23.11 -12.22
C TYR A 697 21.61 23.15 -13.55
N SER A 698 21.77 24.24 -14.32
CA SER A 698 21.08 24.53 -15.59
C SER A 698 21.41 23.58 -16.73
N ASN A 699 22.63 23.03 -16.76
CA ASN A 699 23.06 22.18 -17.87
C ASN A 699 22.61 20.71 -17.73
N ARG A 700 22.04 20.28 -16.58
CA ARG A 700 21.76 18.84 -16.32
C ARG A 700 20.51 18.51 -15.49
N GLY A 701 19.86 19.47 -14.80
CA GLY A 701 18.68 19.22 -13.96
C GLY A 701 17.42 19.97 -14.39
N LEU A 702 16.25 19.32 -14.40
CA LEU A 702 14.97 20.00 -14.60
C LEU A 702 14.42 20.53 -13.28
N ILE A 703 13.86 21.73 -13.29
CA ILE A 703 13.00 22.21 -12.19
C ILE A 703 11.72 21.37 -12.20
N HIS A 704 11.55 20.58 -11.15
CA HIS A 704 10.45 19.64 -10.98
C HIS A 704 9.25 20.32 -10.31
N LEU A 705 9.45 20.93 -9.13
CA LEU A 705 8.41 21.60 -8.36
C LEU A 705 8.93 22.90 -7.73
N VAL A 706 8.06 23.91 -7.61
CA VAL A 706 8.41 25.22 -7.03
C VAL A 706 7.35 25.61 -6.02
N TYR A 707 7.65 25.52 -4.74
CA TYR A 707 6.75 25.92 -3.66
C TYR A 707 6.95 27.41 -3.38
N VAL A 708 5.86 28.17 -3.32
CA VAL A 708 5.92 29.64 -3.16
C VAL A 708 5.01 30.09 -2.01
N ASP A 709 5.55 30.86 -1.07
CA ASP A 709 4.76 31.60 -0.07
C ASP A 709 4.12 32.80 -0.76
N THR A 710 2.83 32.66 -1.08
CA THR A 710 2.06 33.67 -1.82
C THR A 710 1.81 34.97 -1.05
N SER A 711 2.13 35.01 0.25
CA SER A 711 2.05 36.24 1.05
C SER A 711 3.36 37.04 1.07
N LEU A 712 4.47 36.42 0.66
CA LEU A 712 5.80 37.05 0.60
C LEU A 712 6.24 37.36 -0.84
N VAL A 713 5.85 36.51 -1.79
CA VAL A 713 6.32 36.58 -3.18
C VAL A 713 5.17 36.91 -4.13
N ASP A 714 5.38 37.93 -4.97
CA ASP A 714 4.51 38.18 -6.12
C ASP A 714 4.75 37.10 -7.18
N VAL A 715 3.80 36.16 -7.29
CA VAL A 715 3.88 35.04 -8.23
C VAL A 715 3.93 35.51 -9.69
N ASN A 716 3.29 36.63 -10.05
CA ASN A 716 3.37 37.15 -11.42
C ASN A 716 4.80 37.57 -11.77
N LYS A 717 5.50 38.20 -10.81
CA LYS A 717 6.89 38.58 -10.98
C LYS A 717 7.77 37.34 -11.14
N LEU A 718 7.54 36.30 -10.33
CA LEU A 718 8.22 35.01 -10.47
C LEU A 718 7.98 34.41 -11.85
N LEU A 719 6.72 34.26 -12.28
CA LEU A 719 6.37 33.74 -13.61
C LEU A 719 7.04 34.53 -14.74
N SER A 720 7.00 35.86 -14.68
CA SER A 720 7.63 36.75 -15.67
C SER A 720 9.15 36.60 -15.75
N ALA A 721 9.80 36.09 -14.70
CA ALA A 721 11.23 35.82 -14.66
C ALA A 721 11.62 34.47 -15.30
N GLY A 722 10.73 33.85 -16.07
CA GLY A 722 10.98 32.59 -16.80
C GLY A 722 10.51 31.32 -16.08
N TRP A 723 9.62 31.48 -15.09
CA TRP A 723 9.07 30.36 -14.33
C TRP A 723 7.71 29.87 -14.87
N GLU A 724 7.22 30.48 -15.96
CA GLU A 724 6.04 30.01 -16.68
C GLU A 724 6.19 28.54 -17.12
N GLY A 725 5.16 27.73 -16.87
CA GLY A 725 5.13 26.29 -17.21
C GLY A 725 5.88 25.37 -16.26
N LYS A 726 6.53 25.91 -15.21
CA LYS A 726 7.13 25.13 -14.12
C LYS A 726 6.04 24.70 -13.13
N GLY A 727 6.25 23.59 -12.43
CA GLY A 727 5.30 23.04 -11.45
C GLY A 727 5.16 23.90 -10.18
N VAL A 728 4.59 25.10 -10.29
CA VAL A 728 4.40 26.04 -9.18
C VAL A 728 3.30 25.54 -8.24
N ILE A 729 3.61 25.47 -6.95
CA ILE A 729 2.72 25.06 -5.86
C ILE A 729 2.51 26.27 -4.93
N PRO A 730 1.36 26.95 -5.03
CA PRO A 730 1.07 28.12 -4.21
C PRO A 730 0.71 27.69 -2.78
N CYS A 731 1.48 28.17 -1.81
CA CYS A 731 1.30 27.90 -0.39
C CYS A 731 0.90 29.19 0.34
N LYS A 732 0.22 29.05 1.48
CA LYS A 732 -0.06 30.18 2.38
C LYS A 732 1.19 30.61 3.15
N SER A 733 1.98 29.64 3.59
CA SER A 733 3.29 29.86 4.20
C SER A 733 4.21 28.66 4.01
N LEU A 734 5.52 28.90 4.08
CA LEU A 734 6.57 27.86 4.00
C LEU A 734 7.51 27.97 5.19
N TRP A 735 7.95 26.82 5.71
CA TRP A 735 8.84 26.76 6.88
C TRP A 735 9.90 25.69 6.70
N ASP A 736 11.13 25.95 7.16
CA ASP A 736 12.14 24.91 7.28
C ASP A 736 11.95 24.05 8.54
N GLY A 737 12.76 23.02 8.68
CA GLY A 737 12.70 22.10 9.82
C GLY A 737 12.98 22.75 11.18
N GLU A 738 13.70 23.87 11.21
CA GLU A 738 13.96 24.63 12.44
C GLU A 738 12.87 25.69 12.72
N GLY A 739 11.80 25.70 11.91
CA GLY A 739 10.64 26.58 12.06
C GLY A 739 10.92 28.01 11.62
N ARG A 740 11.92 28.26 10.78
CA ARG A 740 12.16 29.56 10.14
C ARG A 740 11.33 29.68 8.86
N ARG A 741 10.79 30.88 8.60
CA ARG A 741 9.93 31.13 7.45
C ARG A 741 10.75 31.21 6.16
N LEU A 742 10.24 30.57 5.11
CA LEU A 742 10.82 30.54 3.76
C LEU A 742 9.93 31.31 2.79
N SER A 743 10.52 31.92 1.77
CA SER A 743 9.78 32.53 0.67
C SER A 743 9.49 31.52 -0.45
N THR A 744 10.47 30.67 -0.76
CA THR A 744 10.44 29.74 -1.90
C THR A 744 11.23 28.48 -1.59
N VAL A 745 10.75 27.33 -2.07
CA VAL A 745 11.51 26.07 -2.14
C VAL A 745 11.48 25.54 -3.57
N ILE A 746 12.64 25.23 -4.14
CA ILE A 746 12.78 24.71 -5.49
C ILE A 746 13.28 23.27 -5.41
N VAL A 747 12.59 22.35 -6.08
CA VAL A 747 13.01 20.97 -6.24
C VAL A 747 13.47 20.76 -7.67
N PHE A 748 14.73 20.40 -7.84
CA PHE A 748 15.32 19.98 -9.10
C PHE A 748 15.38 18.46 -9.15
N TRP A 749 15.02 17.91 -10.31
CA TRP A 749 15.16 16.50 -10.62
C TRP A 749 15.61 16.37 -12.07
N GLY A 750 16.73 15.69 -12.32
CA GLY A 750 17.17 15.39 -13.68
C GLY A 750 18.04 14.14 -13.72
N ASP A 751 18.53 13.82 -14.92
CA ASP A 751 19.52 12.75 -15.12
C ASP A 751 20.87 13.19 -14.54
N ALA A 752 21.64 12.26 -13.98
CA ALA A 752 22.95 12.54 -13.43
C ALA A 752 24.05 12.68 -14.50
N ARG A 753 23.79 12.21 -15.74
CA ARG A 753 24.79 12.14 -16.83
C ARG A 753 25.20 13.48 -17.44
#